data_AF-A0AAV3AVC2-F1
#
_entry.id   AF-A0AAV3AVC2-F1
#
_cell.length_a   1.000
_cell.length_b   1.000
_cell.length_c   1.000
_cell.angle_alpha   90.00
_cell.angle_beta   90.00
_cell.angle_gamma   90.00
#
_symmetry.space_group_name_H-M   'P 1'
#
loop_
_entity.id
_entity.type
_entity.pdbx_description
1 polymer ?
#
loop_
_entity_poly.entity_id
_entity_poly.type
_entity_poly.pdbx_seq_one_letter_code
_entity_poly.pdbx_strand_id
1 'polypeptide(L)'
;MARRGKTAVRTLEDLTLDSGYGGAADSIRSSNLSLCSDSHPVAYAHGGNCWLLTDSMHSRHNSFDTVNTVLAEDSEVLDCSGQCSRLPDLEEVPWSLEEVEALLKKEQILTNASRDALSKLSTQVSRSLVRIAKEAQRLSLRFAKCTKYEIQSAMEIVLAWSLSSACTASALGALSLYNMSTGDRLSRGKSVRCGLTFSVGKFYRWMVDSRVALRIHEHSAIYLTACVETLFKEICKRVLAMPRPEKENEVPNFTAESLEQAINNDSELWGLLQPYQHLICGKNASGDLVSRAMHHLQPLNIKQHGNGTPMHHKQGPLYWEPEALYTLCYFMHCPQMEWENPNVEPSKVTLQTERPFLMLPPLMEWIRVAVAHAGYRRSFSVDSDDVRQAARLLLPGVDCEPRQLKADDCFCASRKLDAVATEAKFKQDLGFRMLNCGRTDLVKQAVTLLGPEGINSMSEQGMTPLMYACVRGDEAMVQMLLDAGAELNVEVPSTAHKFPSVHPETRHWTALTFAVLQGHIPVVQLLLDAGANVEGSLESGEENYSETPLQLAAAAGNFELVSLLLERGADPMIGTMYRNGISSAPQGDMNSFSQAAAHGHRNVFRKLLSQPEKEKSDILSLEEILAEGSDLAETANTPLCPSRNSKAKLKALKEAMYHSAEHGYVDVTIDIRSLGVPWTLHTWLESLRISFHQHRRPLIQCLLKEFKSIQEEEYTEELVTQGLPLMFEILKASKNEVISQQLAVIFSQCYGPYPIPKLTEIKRKQTSRLDPHFLNNKEMSDVTFIVEGRPFYAHKVLLFTASPRFKALLTNKSTAENNCIEINYVKYHIFQLVMQYLYYGGTESLLIKNNEIMELLSASKFFQLEALQRHCEIICAKSINTENCVDIYNHAKFLGVPELSSYCEGFFLKNMMLLIENEAFKQLLYDKNCETTGQDVLGDLQRTLATRIQSIHLSSSKGSVV
;
A
#
# COMPACT_ATOMS: atom_id res chain seq x y z
N MET A 1 -29.94 16.07 -16.52
CA MET A 1 -29.19 16.53 -15.33
C MET A 1 -28.04 15.57 -15.10
N ALA A 2 -26.83 16.10 -15.03
CA ALA A 2 -25.56 15.40 -15.19
C ALA A 2 -25.17 14.55 -13.95
N ARG A 3 -24.73 13.31 -14.18
CA ARG A 3 -23.77 12.61 -13.30
C ARG A 3 -22.44 12.55 -14.04
N ARG A 4 -21.51 13.44 -13.66
CA ARG A 4 -20.09 13.38 -14.03
C ARG A 4 -19.47 12.15 -13.34
N GLY A 5 -18.99 11.19 -14.13
CA GLY A 5 -18.14 10.11 -13.63
C GLY A 5 -16.78 10.66 -13.23
N LYS A 6 -16.41 10.51 -11.96
CA LYS A 6 -15.05 10.76 -11.46
C LYS A 6 -14.27 9.45 -11.62
N THR A 7 -13.21 9.50 -12.40
CA THR A 7 -12.17 8.46 -12.47
C THR A 7 -11.50 8.33 -11.10
N ALA A 8 -11.31 7.09 -10.68
CA ALA A 8 -10.99 6.71 -9.33
C ALA A 8 -9.46 6.49 -9.23
N VAL A 9 -8.76 7.36 -8.50
CA VAL A 9 -7.30 7.34 -8.32
C VAL A 9 -6.98 6.54 -7.04
N ARG A 10 -6.31 5.38 -7.17
CA ARG A 10 -5.73 4.65 -6.02
C ARG A 10 -4.62 5.50 -5.39
N THR A 11 -4.60 5.62 -4.06
CA THR A 11 -3.54 6.40 -3.38
C THR A 11 -2.35 5.51 -3.03
N LEU A 12 -1.16 6.12 -2.85
CA LEU A 12 0.11 5.45 -2.47
C LEU A 12 0.00 4.55 -1.22
N GLU A 13 -1.00 4.81 -0.38
CA GLU A 13 -1.29 4.08 0.85
C GLU A 13 -1.96 2.72 0.60
N ASP A 14 -2.72 2.60 -0.49
CA ASP A 14 -3.37 1.34 -0.86
C ASP A 14 -2.34 0.28 -1.29
N LEU A 15 -1.22 0.73 -1.87
CA LEU A 15 -0.13 -0.09 -2.41
C LEU A 15 0.86 -0.59 -1.34
N THR A 16 0.95 0.08 -0.19
CA THR A 16 1.96 -0.22 0.84
C THR A 16 1.48 -1.24 1.88
N LEU A 17 0.19 -1.54 1.94
CA LEU A 17 -0.47 -2.29 3.02
C LEU A 17 -0.84 -3.73 2.72
N ASP A 18 -0.63 -4.18 1.48
CA ASP A 18 -1.20 -5.44 1.08
C ASP A 18 -0.35 -6.60 1.59
N SER A 19 -0.93 -7.33 2.53
CA SER A 19 -0.25 -8.36 3.32
C SER A 19 -0.53 -9.77 2.84
N GLY A 20 -1.12 -9.90 1.66
CA GLY A 20 -1.51 -11.19 1.10
C GLY A 20 -2.61 -11.92 1.89
N TYR A 21 -3.25 -11.31 2.90
CA TYR A 21 -4.34 -11.95 3.63
C TYR A 21 -5.48 -10.97 3.96
N GLY A 22 -6.49 -10.96 3.08
CA GLY A 22 -7.81 -10.40 3.31
C GLY A 22 -8.86 -11.39 2.83
N GLY A 23 -9.45 -12.15 3.76
CA GLY A 23 -10.49 -13.13 3.46
C GLY A 23 -11.80 -12.46 3.03
N ALA A 24 -12.35 -13.00 1.93
CA ALA A 24 -13.76 -13.04 1.56
C ALA A 24 -14.54 -11.72 1.64
N ALA A 25 -14.06 -10.70 0.94
CA ALA A 25 -14.99 -9.83 0.23
C ALA A 25 -14.35 -9.00 -0.88
N ASP A 26 -13.03 -8.81 -1.02
CA ASP A 26 -12.53 -7.97 -2.12
C ASP A 26 -10.98 -7.95 -2.23
N SER A 27 -10.49 -8.26 -3.45
CA SER A 27 -9.25 -7.84 -4.14
C SER A 27 -7.85 -7.99 -3.51
N ILE A 28 -7.06 -8.93 -4.05
CA ILE A 28 -5.80 -8.73 -4.85
C ILE A 28 -5.01 -7.43 -4.50
N ARG A 29 -3.83 -7.48 -3.85
CA ARG A 29 -2.46 -7.68 -4.39
C ARG A 29 -1.42 -7.09 -3.41
N SER A 30 -0.61 -7.99 -2.86
CA SER A 30 0.60 -7.91 -2.01
C SER A 30 1.63 -6.84 -2.44
N SER A 31 2.73 -6.45 -1.77
CA SER A 31 3.28 -6.56 -0.41
C SER A 31 4.75 -6.10 -0.44
N ASN A 32 5.25 -5.53 0.67
CA ASN A 32 6.61 -5.69 1.26
C ASN A 32 7.90 -5.13 0.62
N LEU A 33 8.82 -4.72 1.51
CA LEU A 33 10.27 -4.87 1.35
C LEU A 33 10.86 -5.47 2.64
N SER A 34 11.19 -6.76 2.55
CA SER A 34 12.35 -7.52 3.08
C SER A 34 13.32 -6.85 4.09
N LEU A 35 13.77 -7.65 5.08
CA LEU A 35 15.17 -8.12 5.15
C LEU A 35 15.39 -9.25 6.18
N CYS A 36 16.11 -10.28 5.76
CA CYS A 36 17.09 -11.09 6.52
C CYS A 36 18.23 -11.42 5.55
N SER A 37 19.49 -11.32 5.98
CA SER A 37 20.51 -12.40 5.93
C SER A 37 21.93 -11.89 6.26
N ASP A 38 22.54 -12.57 7.22
CA ASP A 38 23.91 -13.09 7.36
C ASP A 38 25.20 -12.25 7.36
N SER A 39 26.06 -12.74 8.25
CA SER A 39 27.38 -12.35 8.72
C SER A 39 28.54 -12.69 7.78
N HIS A 40 29.39 -11.72 7.47
CA HIS A 40 30.84 -11.72 7.73
C HIS A 40 31.45 -10.34 7.36
N PRO A 41 32.47 -9.84 8.09
CA PRO A 41 32.82 -8.42 8.08
C PRO A 41 33.89 -8.12 7.03
N VAL A 42 33.53 -7.31 6.02
CA VAL A 42 34.49 -6.49 5.28
C VAL A 42 33.94 -5.07 5.28
N ALA A 43 34.69 -4.18 5.91
CA ALA A 43 34.32 -2.81 6.21
C ALA A 43 34.03 -2.00 4.93
N TYR A 44 32.83 -1.42 4.84
CA TYR A 44 32.59 -0.06 4.34
C TYR A 44 31.35 0.53 5.00
N ALA A 45 31.50 1.78 5.46
CA ALA A 45 30.60 2.50 6.33
C ALA A 45 29.33 3.00 5.64
N HIS A 46 28.15 2.71 6.19
CA HIS A 46 26.97 3.59 6.28
C HIS A 46 26.10 3.04 7.43
N GLY A 47 25.90 3.87 8.46
CA GLY A 47 25.36 3.45 9.76
C GLY A 47 23.84 3.32 9.78
N GLY A 48 23.37 2.21 10.34
CA GLY A 48 22.01 1.99 10.83
C GLY A 48 22.10 0.92 11.91
N ASN A 49 21.93 1.30 13.18
CA ASN A 49 22.00 0.37 14.30
C ASN A 49 20.72 -0.50 14.34
N CYS A 50 20.81 -1.76 13.93
CA CYS A 50 19.73 -2.74 14.11
C CYS A 50 19.51 -3.07 15.59
N TRP A 51 18.25 -3.27 16.00
CA TRP A 51 17.89 -3.82 17.31
C TRP A 51 18.33 -5.29 17.38
N LEU A 52 19.49 -5.55 18.01
CA LEU A 52 19.78 -6.89 18.50
C LEU A 52 18.86 -7.19 19.69
N LEU A 53 18.03 -8.21 19.55
CA LEU A 53 17.62 -9.01 20.71
C LEU A 53 18.93 -9.56 21.31
N THR A 54 19.11 -9.46 22.62
CA THR A 54 20.27 -10.04 23.31
C THR A 54 20.50 -11.49 22.84
N ASP A 55 21.76 -11.81 22.55
CA ASP A 55 22.28 -13.00 21.85
C ASP A 55 22.05 -14.36 22.56
N SER A 56 21.01 -14.50 23.39
CA SER A 56 20.80 -15.67 24.25
C SER A 56 19.98 -16.81 23.61
N MET A 57 19.71 -16.78 22.30
CA MET A 57 18.75 -17.72 21.67
C MET A 57 19.37 -18.67 20.62
N HIS A 58 20.70 -18.68 20.44
CA HIS A 58 21.38 -19.58 19.48
C HIS A 58 22.16 -20.76 20.08
N SER A 59 21.90 -21.18 21.33
CA SER A 59 22.56 -22.38 21.86
C SER A 59 21.80 -23.66 21.47
N ARG A 60 22.32 -24.37 20.46
CA ARG A 60 21.95 -25.75 20.09
C ARG A 60 22.79 -26.74 20.92
N HIS A 61 22.10 -27.56 21.74
CA HIS A 61 22.53 -28.84 22.34
C HIS A 61 23.61 -28.90 23.46
N ASN A 62 23.17 -29.42 24.62
CA ASN A 62 23.86 -30.26 25.61
C ASN A 62 25.28 -29.91 26.10
N SER A 63 25.41 -29.38 27.32
CA SER A 63 26.16 -30.01 28.43
C SER A 63 26.18 -29.11 29.68
N PHE A 64 26.21 -29.73 30.85
CA PHE A 64 26.55 -29.09 32.12
C PHE A 64 27.88 -28.31 32.03
N ASP A 65 27.98 -27.23 32.83
CA ASP A 65 29.14 -26.39 33.15
C ASP A 65 29.56 -25.24 32.21
N THR A 66 29.88 -24.12 32.88
CA THR A 66 30.45 -22.83 32.46
C THR A 66 29.53 -21.77 31.82
N VAL A 67 28.91 -20.96 32.67
CA VAL A 67 28.45 -19.60 32.35
C VAL A 67 29.69 -18.72 32.19
N ASN A 68 29.90 -18.18 30.98
CA ASN A 68 30.99 -17.27 30.66
C ASN A 68 30.68 -15.87 31.22
N THR A 69 31.41 -15.48 32.26
CA THR A 69 31.64 -14.10 32.65
C THR A 69 32.60 -13.48 31.63
N VAL A 70 32.14 -12.55 30.79
CA VAL A 70 33.04 -11.60 30.14
C VAL A 70 33.02 -10.31 30.94
N LEU A 71 34.06 -10.19 31.74
CA LEU A 71 34.56 -8.98 32.39
C LEU A 71 34.83 -7.92 31.33
N ALA A 72 34.26 -6.74 31.48
CA ALA A 72 34.87 -5.52 30.95
C ALA A 72 35.94 -5.09 31.96
N GLU A 73 37.20 -5.43 31.66
CA GLU A 73 38.35 -4.77 32.26
C GLU A 73 38.46 -3.36 31.65
N ASP A 74 38.06 -2.36 32.42
CA ASP A 74 38.92 -1.21 32.72
C ASP A 74 38.37 -0.56 34.00
N SER A 75 39.06 -0.86 35.11
CA SER A 75 38.86 -0.19 36.38
C SER A 75 39.39 1.23 36.29
N GLU A 76 38.54 2.22 36.49
CA GLU A 76 38.86 3.37 37.35
C GLU A 76 37.57 4.13 37.71
N VAL A 77 37.27 4.15 39.01
CA VAL A 77 36.19 4.87 39.73
C VAL A 77 34.81 4.20 39.73
N LEU A 78 34.56 3.43 40.81
CA LEU A 78 33.23 3.08 41.30
C LEU A 78 32.38 4.34 41.48
N ASP A 79 31.24 4.40 40.78
CA ASP A 79 30.08 5.19 41.21
C ASP A 79 28.82 4.32 41.14
N CYS A 80 28.21 4.11 42.29
CA CYS A 80 26.94 3.42 42.48
C CYS A 80 25.79 4.20 41.80
N SER A 81 25.52 3.93 40.52
CA SER A 81 24.24 4.28 39.90
C SER A 81 23.88 3.25 38.82
N GLY A 82 22.92 2.38 39.14
CA GLY A 82 22.41 1.38 38.21
C GLY A 82 21.84 2.04 36.94
N GLN A 83 22.46 1.80 35.80
CA GLN A 83 22.02 2.32 34.50
C GLN A 83 20.71 1.62 34.08
N CYS A 84 19.57 2.28 34.29
CA CYS A 84 18.29 1.85 33.72
C CYS A 84 18.36 1.84 32.18
N SER A 85 17.96 0.74 31.55
CA SER A 85 17.94 0.63 30.09
C SER A 85 17.04 1.68 29.43
N ARG A 86 17.60 2.42 28.47
CA ARG A 86 16.88 3.43 27.69
C ARG A 86 16.19 2.77 26.49
N LEU A 87 15.07 3.34 26.07
CA LEU A 87 14.38 2.93 24.86
C LEU A 87 15.20 3.30 23.62
N PRO A 88 15.05 2.52 22.55
CA PRO A 88 15.50 2.91 21.23
C PRO A 88 15.00 4.29 20.83
N ASP A 89 15.90 5.20 20.44
CA ASP A 89 15.48 6.42 19.75
C ASP A 89 15.22 6.07 18.27
N LEU A 90 14.03 6.39 17.75
CA LEU A 90 13.65 6.09 16.36
C LEU A 90 14.22 7.16 15.41
N GLU A 91 15.07 6.74 14.47
CA GLU A 91 15.63 7.62 13.42
C GLU A 91 14.56 8.06 12.41
N GLU A 92 13.65 7.15 12.03
CA GLU A 92 12.51 7.43 11.15
C GLU A 92 11.18 6.98 11.79
N VAL A 93 10.22 7.90 11.86
CA VAL A 93 8.85 7.64 12.34
C VAL A 93 7.86 7.59 11.16
N PRO A 94 6.76 6.80 11.22
CA PRO A 94 5.84 6.63 10.10
C PRO A 94 4.90 7.82 9.84
N TRP A 95 5.22 9.01 10.33
CA TRP A 95 4.45 10.25 10.13
C TRP A 95 5.36 11.45 9.90
N SER A 96 4.85 12.46 9.21
CA SER A 96 5.50 13.77 9.06
C SER A 96 4.91 14.79 10.04
N LEU A 97 5.68 15.83 10.38
CA LEU A 97 5.17 16.92 11.23
C LEU A 97 3.97 17.65 10.60
N GLU A 98 3.89 17.70 9.27
CA GLU A 98 2.77 18.28 8.53
C GLU A 98 1.48 17.46 8.70
N GLU A 99 1.58 16.12 8.68
CA GLU A 99 0.46 15.22 8.96
C GLU A 99 -0.01 15.34 10.41
N VAL A 100 0.91 15.50 11.37
CA VAL A 100 0.58 15.75 12.78
C VAL A 100 -0.17 17.08 12.91
N GLU A 101 0.29 18.14 12.25
CA GLU A 101 -0.39 19.44 12.25
C GLU A 101 -1.78 19.35 11.60
N ALA A 102 -1.92 18.62 10.48
CA ALA A 102 -3.20 18.41 9.80
C ALA A 102 -4.21 17.65 10.66
N LEU A 103 -3.76 16.61 11.39
CA LEU A 103 -4.58 15.85 12.34
C LEU A 103 -5.17 16.76 13.42
N LEU A 104 -4.33 17.63 13.99
CA LEU A 104 -4.73 18.54 15.07
C LEU A 104 -5.64 19.67 14.57
N LYS A 105 -5.49 20.13 13.32
CA LYS A 105 -6.39 21.13 12.71
C LYS A 105 -7.77 20.55 12.37
N LYS A 106 -7.85 19.30 11.92
CA LYS A 106 -9.10 18.63 11.47
C LYS A 106 -10.17 18.54 12.56
N GLU A 107 -9.77 18.43 13.82
CA GLU A 107 -10.65 18.32 14.99
C GLU A 107 -10.98 19.69 15.64
N GLN A 108 -10.63 20.82 14.98
CA GLN A 108 -10.74 22.18 15.54
C GLN A 108 -9.97 22.37 16.86
N ILE A 109 -9.00 21.50 17.16
CA ILE A 109 -8.24 21.48 18.41
C ILE A 109 -7.21 22.62 18.43
N LEU A 110 -6.70 23.07 17.27
CA LEU A 110 -5.60 24.03 17.18
C LEU A 110 -5.71 25.00 15.99
N THR A 111 -5.53 26.30 16.25
CA THR A 111 -5.38 27.34 15.22
C THR A 111 -3.93 27.73 14.96
N ASN A 112 -3.03 27.65 15.96
CA ASN A 112 -1.58 27.90 15.85
C ASN A 112 -0.77 27.00 16.81
N ALA A 113 -0.19 25.89 16.31
CA ALA A 113 0.76 25.07 17.06
C ALA A 113 2.20 25.53 16.80
N SER A 114 3.03 25.64 17.84
CA SER A 114 4.46 25.90 17.63
C SER A 114 5.15 24.65 17.05
N ARG A 115 6.02 24.84 16.04
CA ARG A 115 6.74 23.73 15.37
C ARG A 115 7.61 22.93 16.35
N ASP A 116 8.14 23.59 17.39
CA ASP A 116 8.91 22.95 18.46
C ASP A 116 8.05 22.02 19.33
N ALA A 117 6.83 22.45 19.71
CA ALA A 117 5.90 21.62 20.46
C ALA A 117 5.45 20.38 19.67
N LEU A 118 5.21 20.52 18.36
CA LEU A 118 4.89 19.40 17.47
C LEU A 118 6.04 18.40 17.36
N SER A 119 7.28 18.90 17.26
CA SER A 119 8.48 18.05 17.25
C SER A 119 8.62 17.26 18.56
N LYS A 120 8.49 17.94 19.71
CA LYS A 120 8.53 17.27 21.02
C LYS A 120 7.41 16.24 21.18
N LEU A 121 6.17 16.57 20.82
CA LEU A 121 5.05 15.64 20.86
C LEU A 121 5.32 14.40 19.99
N SER A 122 5.84 14.60 18.78
CA SER A 122 6.24 13.51 17.88
C SER A 122 7.27 12.59 18.54
N THR A 123 8.33 13.14 19.14
CA THR A 123 9.35 12.33 19.84
C THR A 123 8.78 11.56 21.04
N GLN A 124 7.85 12.15 21.79
CA GLN A 124 7.24 11.49 22.94
C GLN A 124 6.32 10.34 22.51
N VAL A 125 5.46 10.55 21.50
CA VAL A 125 4.56 9.51 20.98
C VAL A 125 5.34 8.39 20.29
N SER A 126 6.50 8.67 19.70
CA SER A 126 7.38 7.64 19.14
C SER A 126 7.80 6.59 20.18
N ARG A 127 7.95 6.98 21.46
CA ARG A 127 8.28 6.06 22.55
C ARG A 127 7.10 5.13 22.90
N SER A 128 5.87 5.62 22.78
CA SER A 128 4.66 4.80 22.91
C SER A 128 4.57 3.77 21.78
N LEU A 129 4.85 4.21 20.55
CA LEU A 129 4.87 3.34 19.37
C LEU A 129 5.86 2.18 19.55
N VAL A 130 7.10 2.48 19.99
CA VAL A 130 8.12 1.45 20.25
C VAL A 130 7.62 0.41 21.25
N ARG A 131 7.01 0.84 22.36
CA ARG A 131 6.54 -0.11 23.40
C ARG A 131 5.46 -1.02 22.87
N ILE A 132 4.47 -0.47 22.16
CA ILE A 132 3.38 -1.24 21.55
C ILE A 132 3.96 -2.21 20.50
N ALA A 133 4.90 -1.75 19.67
CA ALA A 133 5.51 -2.57 18.63
C ALA A 133 6.36 -3.72 19.18
N LYS A 134 7.16 -3.48 20.24
CA LYS A 134 7.93 -4.54 20.91
C LYS A 134 7.02 -5.60 21.52
N GLU A 135 5.91 -5.20 22.13
CA GLU A 135 4.96 -6.17 22.68
C GLU A 135 4.22 -6.92 21.58
N ALA A 136 3.77 -6.22 20.53
CA ALA A 136 3.14 -6.86 19.37
C ALA A 136 4.10 -7.84 18.69
N GLN A 137 5.39 -7.51 18.59
CA GLN A 137 6.41 -8.39 18.04
C GLN A 137 6.52 -9.67 18.85
N ARG A 138 6.55 -9.54 20.18
CA ARG A 138 6.59 -10.68 21.10
C ARG A 138 5.36 -11.57 20.99
N LEU A 139 4.17 -10.99 20.93
CA LEU A 139 2.91 -11.75 20.77
C LEU A 139 2.84 -12.46 19.41
N SER A 140 3.40 -11.85 18.37
CA SER A 140 3.37 -12.38 17.00
C SER A 140 4.32 -13.55 16.76
N LEU A 141 5.26 -13.84 17.69
CA LEU A 141 6.21 -14.95 17.57
C LEU A 141 5.54 -16.30 17.42
N ARG A 142 4.37 -16.51 18.06
CA ARG A 142 3.64 -17.80 18.06
C ARG A 142 3.27 -18.30 16.66
N PHE A 143 2.87 -17.39 15.78
CA PHE A 143 2.37 -17.72 14.43
C PHE A 143 3.20 -17.09 13.33
N ALA A 144 4.32 -16.45 13.69
CA ALA A 144 5.09 -15.60 12.78
C ALA A 144 4.23 -14.54 12.06
N LYS A 145 3.06 -14.21 12.62
CA LYS A 145 2.01 -13.38 12.00
C LYS A 145 1.47 -12.37 13.02
N CYS A 146 1.46 -11.10 12.64
CA CYS A 146 0.84 -10.01 13.39
C CYS A 146 -0.53 -9.70 12.79
N THR A 147 -1.61 -9.96 13.54
CA THR A 147 -2.98 -9.61 13.16
C THR A 147 -3.50 -8.45 14.02
N LYS A 148 -4.76 -8.05 13.78
CA LYS A 148 -5.42 -7.04 14.64
C LYS A 148 -5.47 -7.46 16.12
N TYR A 149 -5.46 -8.76 16.41
CA TYR A 149 -5.54 -9.26 17.78
C TYR A 149 -4.24 -9.04 18.54
N GLU A 150 -3.08 -9.27 17.92
CA GLU A 150 -1.77 -9.00 18.51
C GLU A 150 -1.60 -7.51 18.82
N ILE A 151 -2.00 -6.62 17.90
CA ILE A 151 -1.93 -5.17 18.12
C ILE A 151 -2.92 -4.73 19.19
N GLN A 152 -4.16 -5.22 19.17
CA GLN A 152 -5.16 -4.89 20.19
C GLN A 152 -4.69 -5.33 21.58
N SER A 153 -4.16 -6.54 21.73
CA SER A 153 -3.66 -7.00 23.02
C SER A 153 -2.38 -6.27 23.44
N ALA A 154 -1.48 -5.93 22.51
CA ALA A 154 -0.33 -5.07 22.80
C ALA A 154 -0.77 -3.70 23.32
N MET A 155 -1.82 -3.10 22.74
CA MET A 155 -2.42 -1.86 23.24
C MET A 155 -3.01 -2.04 24.65
N GLU A 156 -3.76 -3.12 24.88
CA GLU A 156 -4.35 -3.45 26.19
C GLU A 156 -3.31 -3.77 27.26
N ILE A 157 -2.12 -4.23 26.88
CA ILE A 157 -0.99 -4.52 27.76
C ILE A 157 -0.19 -3.24 28.07
N VAL A 158 0.13 -2.44 27.05
CA VAL A 158 1.05 -1.28 27.18
C VAL A 158 0.34 0.00 27.64
N LEU A 159 -0.90 0.23 27.21
CA LEU A 159 -1.62 1.48 27.51
C LEU A 159 -2.48 1.37 28.77
N ALA A 160 -2.67 2.49 29.47
CA ALA A 160 -3.66 2.60 30.53
C ALA A 160 -5.08 2.29 29.99
N TRP A 161 -5.99 1.81 30.85
CA TRP A 161 -7.31 1.34 30.44
C TRP A 161 -8.11 2.35 29.61
N SER A 162 -8.12 3.63 30.01
CA SER A 162 -8.81 4.72 29.31
C SER A 162 -8.27 4.93 27.89
N LEU A 163 -6.94 4.98 27.76
CA LEU A 163 -6.20 5.12 26.51
C LEU A 163 -6.39 3.89 25.62
N SER A 164 -6.26 2.70 26.18
CA SER A 164 -6.48 1.44 25.47
C SER A 164 -7.91 1.33 24.95
N SER A 165 -8.91 1.65 25.78
CA SER A 165 -10.32 1.63 25.39
C SER A 165 -10.62 2.66 24.29
N ALA A 166 -10.12 3.89 24.43
CA ALA A 166 -10.27 4.93 23.40
C ALA A 166 -9.60 4.53 22.08
N CYS A 167 -8.37 4.02 22.14
CA CYS A 167 -7.62 3.57 20.97
C CYS A 167 -8.29 2.34 20.33
N THR A 168 -8.81 1.40 21.11
CA THR A 168 -9.51 0.20 20.62
C THR A 168 -10.85 0.57 19.98
N ALA A 169 -11.60 1.48 20.60
CA ALA A 169 -12.85 1.99 20.03
C ALA A 169 -12.60 2.76 18.72
N SER A 170 -11.56 3.59 18.67
CA SER A 170 -11.17 4.30 17.45
C SER A 170 -10.68 3.34 16.36
N ALA A 171 -9.86 2.34 16.71
CA ALA A 171 -9.40 1.30 15.79
C ALA A 171 -10.56 0.45 15.23
N LEU A 172 -11.52 0.07 16.09
CA LEU A 172 -12.74 -0.62 15.67
C LEU A 172 -13.61 0.26 14.77
N GLY A 173 -13.72 1.56 15.08
CA GLY A 173 -14.43 2.54 14.24
C GLY A 173 -13.77 2.69 12.87
N ALA A 174 -12.44 2.83 12.83
CA ALA A 174 -11.64 2.92 11.61
C ALA A 174 -11.77 1.65 10.76
N LEU A 175 -11.68 0.47 11.38
CA LEU A 175 -11.90 -0.81 10.70
C LEU A 175 -13.33 -0.95 10.20
N SER A 176 -14.33 -0.47 10.95
CA SER A 176 -15.73 -0.50 10.52
C SER A 176 -15.97 0.41 9.32
N LEU A 177 -15.40 1.62 9.32
CA LEU A 177 -15.45 2.52 8.16
C LEU A 177 -14.75 1.93 6.94
N TYR A 178 -13.60 1.28 7.16
CA TYR A 178 -12.89 0.53 6.12
C TYR A 178 -13.78 -0.55 5.50
N ASN A 179 -14.43 -1.37 6.33
CA ASN A 179 -15.33 -2.44 5.88
C ASN A 179 -16.60 -1.93 5.20
N MET A 180 -17.11 -0.76 5.57
CA MET A 180 -18.30 -0.15 4.96
C MET A 180 -18.01 0.59 3.64
N SER A 181 -16.74 0.81 3.31
CA SER A 181 -16.29 1.55 2.12
C SER A 181 -16.07 0.68 0.87
N THR A 182 -16.61 -0.55 0.87
CA THR A 182 -16.39 -1.58 -0.17
C THR A 182 -16.74 -1.16 -1.59
N GLY A 183 -17.68 -0.23 -1.78
CA GLY A 183 -18.06 0.30 -3.11
C GLY A 183 -17.15 1.40 -3.67
N ASP A 184 -16.27 1.99 -2.86
CA ASP A 184 -15.44 3.16 -3.19
C ASP A 184 -13.93 2.84 -3.23
N ARG A 185 -13.58 1.54 -3.27
CA ARG A 185 -12.21 0.98 -3.16
C ARG A 185 -11.17 1.58 -4.11
N LEU A 186 -11.61 2.12 -5.24
CA LEU A 186 -10.75 2.65 -6.29
C LEU A 186 -10.63 4.18 -6.22
N SER A 187 -11.50 4.88 -5.48
CA SER A 187 -11.64 6.34 -5.56
C SER A 187 -11.00 7.09 -4.39
N ARG A 188 -10.71 6.39 -3.27
CA ARG A 188 -10.21 6.97 -2.02
C ARG A 188 -9.18 6.03 -1.35
N GLY A 189 -8.11 6.63 -0.84
CA GLY A 189 -7.03 5.90 -0.15
C GLY A 189 -7.44 5.13 1.10
N LYS A 190 -6.72 4.05 1.45
CA LYS A 190 -6.89 3.23 2.67
C LYS A 190 -7.09 4.08 3.94
N SER A 191 -6.24 5.08 4.18
CA SER A 191 -6.38 5.95 5.36
C SER A 191 -7.67 6.78 5.30
N VAL A 192 -8.02 7.30 4.12
CA VAL A 192 -9.25 8.07 3.89
C VAL A 192 -10.50 7.20 4.06
N ARG A 193 -10.45 5.93 3.67
CA ARG A 193 -11.51 4.93 3.86
C ARG A 193 -11.71 4.58 5.34
N CYS A 194 -10.63 4.54 6.11
CA CYS A 194 -10.65 4.40 7.56
C CYS A 194 -11.05 5.71 8.30
N GLY A 195 -11.14 6.85 7.61
CA GLY A 195 -11.35 8.16 8.23
C GLY A 195 -10.11 8.75 8.94
N LEU A 196 -8.96 8.09 8.79
CA LEU A 196 -7.67 8.41 9.39
C LEU A 196 -6.94 9.51 8.60
N THR A 197 -6.11 10.27 9.30
CA THR A 197 -5.30 11.37 8.75
C THR A 197 -3.87 10.92 8.47
N PHE A 198 -3.32 10.02 9.29
CA PHE A 198 -2.03 9.39 9.09
C PHE A 198 -2.11 8.27 8.09
N SER A 199 -0.97 8.05 7.43
CA SER A 199 -0.86 7.04 6.42
C SER A 199 -0.76 5.64 7.00
N VAL A 200 -1.85 4.88 6.90
CA VAL A 200 -1.84 3.45 7.28
C VAL A 200 -0.74 2.71 6.50
N GLY A 201 -0.45 3.14 5.27
CA GLY A 201 0.62 2.64 4.41
C GLY A 201 2.02 2.79 4.99
N LYS A 202 2.35 3.99 5.49
CA LYS A 202 3.64 4.26 6.16
C LYS A 202 3.79 3.42 7.42
N PHE A 203 2.72 3.26 8.18
CA PHE A 203 2.73 2.41 9.38
C PHE A 203 2.98 0.95 9.06
N TYR A 204 2.32 0.40 8.02
CA TYR A 204 2.59 -0.97 7.59
C TYR A 204 4.04 -1.18 7.20
N ARG A 205 4.57 -0.29 6.35
CA ARG A 205 5.97 -0.37 5.91
C ARG A 205 6.93 -0.28 7.10
N TRP A 206 6.68 0.64 8.01
CA TRP A 206 7.46 0.76 9.24
C TRP A 206 7.40 -0.51 10.09
N MET A 207 6.24 -1.17 10.21
CA MET A 207 6.13 -2.43 10.95
C MET A 207 6.92 -3.57 10.27
N VAL A 208 6.99 -3.60 8.94
CA VAL A 208 7.80 -4.56 8.17
C VAL A 208 9.29 -4.29 8.37
N ASP A 209 9.71 -3.03 8.17
CA ASP A 209 11.12 -2.61 8.30
C ASP A 209 11.64 -2.82 9.72
N SER A 210 10.78 -2.58 10.72
CA SER A 210 11.07 -2.83 12.15
C SER A 210 10.97 -4.30 12.56
N ARG A 211 10.64 -5.21 11.63
CA ARG A 211 10.46 -6.66 11.83
C ARG A 211 9.51 -7.01 12.97
N VAL A 212 8.36 -6.34 13.04
CA VAL A 212 7.34 -6.64 14.06
C VAL A 212 6.86 -8.09 13.93
N ALA A 213 6.70 -8.63 12.72
CA ALA A 213 6.50 -10.07 12.50
C ALA A 213 6.93 -10.46 11.09
N LEU A 214 7.15 -11.76 10.84
CA LEU A 214 7.46 -12.27 9.48
C LEU A 214 6.29 -12.04 8.51
N ARG A 215 5.04 -12.08 8.99
CA ARG A 215 3.82 -11.75 8.25
C ARG A 215 3.02 -10.70 9.02
N ILE A 216 2.59 -9.61 8.38
CA ILE A 216 1.84 -8.53 9.05
C ILE A 216 0.53 -8.34 8.31
N HIS A 217 -0.63 -8.49 8.94
CA HIS A 217 -1.95 -8.34 8.30
C HIS A 217 -2.35 -6.86 8.18
N GLU A 218 -3.03 -6.45 7.11
CA GLU A 218 -3.49 -5.05 6.90
C GLU A 218 -4.33 -4.49 8.08
N HIS A 219 -5.18 -5.29 8.71
CA HIS A 219 -5.97 -4.87 9.88
C HIS A 219 -5.09 -4.50 11.09
N SER A 220 -3.90 -5.12 11.21
CA SER A 220 -2.95 -4.80 12.28
C SER A 220 -2.40 -3.39 12.12
N ALA A 221 -2.07 -2.98 10.88
CA ALA A 221 -1.61 -1.65 10.58
C ALA A 221 -2.73 -0.59 10.74
N ILE A 222 -3.97 -0.89 10.34
CA ILE A 222 -5.13 0.00 10.61
C ILE A 222 -5.27 0.24 12.12
N TYR A 223 -5.17 -0.82 12.93
CA TYR A 223 -5.25 -0.71 14.39
C TYR A 223 -4.12 0.13 14.97
N LEU A 224 -2.88 -0.09 14.51
CA LEU A 224 -1.72 0.65 15.01
C LEU A 224 -1.80 2.13 14.61
N THR A 225 -2.18 2.45 13.38
CA THR A 225 -2.34 3.84 12.91
C THR A 225 -3.46 4.55 13.67
N ALA A 226 -4.62 3.92 13.83
CA ALA A 226 -5.74 4.49 14.58
C ALA A 226 -5.38 4.70 16.06
N CYS A 227 -4.64 3.76 16.66
CA CYS A 227 -4.13 3.91 18.01
C CYS A 227 -3.21 5.13 18.13
N VAL A 228 -2.23 5.29 17.25
CA VAL A 228 -1.29 6.41 17.31
C VAL A 228 -1.99 7.75 17.06
N GLU A 229 -2.91 7.86 16.10
CA GLU A 229 -3.73 9.08 15.93
C GLU A 229 -4.52 9.42 17.19
N THR A 230 -5.11 8.41 17.83
CA THR A 230 -5.87 8.59 19.06
C THR A 230 -4.96 9.05 20.21
N LEU A 231 -3.73 8.55 20.29
CA LEU A 231 -2.73 9.02 21.26
C LEU A 231 -2.41 10.50 21.05
N PHE A 232 -2.16 10.95 19.81
CA PHE A 232 -1.96 12.37 19.52
C PHE A 232 -3.16 13.23 19.94
N LYS A 233 -4.38 12.79 19.58
CA LYS A 233 -5.63 13.49 19.94
C LYS A 233 -5.82 13.58 21.43
N GLU A 234 -5.66 12.48 22.15
CA GLU A 234 -5.94 12.44 23.59
C GLU A 234 -4.87 13.20 24.39
N ILE A 235 -3.58 13.13 23.99
CA ILE A 235 -2.53 13.97 24.59
C ILE A 235 -2.87 15.44 24.40
N CYS A 236 -3.19 15.88 23.17
CA CYS A 236 -3.53 17.29 22.91
C CYS A 236 -4.80 17.74 23.64
N LYS A 237 -5.84 16.89 23.69
CA LYS A 237 -7.07 17.18 24.44
C LYS A 237 -6.80 17.38 25.92
N ARG A 238 -5.94 16.55 26.52
CA ARG A 238 -5.54 16.68 27.93
C ARG A 238 -4.67 17.91 28.18
N VAL A 239 -3.79 18.29 27.24
CA VAL A 239 -3.03 19.55 27.29
C VAL A 239 -3.96 20.77 27.27
N LEU A 240 -4.98 20.77 26.42
CA LEU A 240 -5.93 21.89 26.31
C LEU A 240 -6.95 21.97 27.47
N ALA A 241 -7.21 20.84 28.12
CA ALA A 241 -8.12 20.76 29.28
C ALA A 241 -7.48 21.23 30.59
N MET A 242 -6.18 21.59 30.60
CA MET A 242 -5.50 22.08 31.80
C MET A 242 -6.08 23.42 32.28
N PRO A 243 -6.40 23.56 33.58
CA PRO A 243 -6.93 24.81 34.15
C PRO A 243 -5.94 25.96 33.96
N ARG A 244 -6.40 27.10 33.44
CA ARG A 244 -5.59 28.32 33.28
C ARG A 244 -5.75 29.27 34.47
N PRO A 245 -4.71 30.05 34.80
CA PRO A 245 -4.89 31.25 35.60
C PRO A 245 -5.76 32.27 34.84
N GLU A 246 -6.74 32.88 35.52
CA GLU A 246 -7.87 33.66 34.97
C GLU A 246 -7.52 34.96 34.20
N LYS A 247 -6.24 35.20 33.86
CA LYS A 247 -5.79 36.45 33.23
C LYS A 247 -5.10 36.16 31.90
N GLU A 248 -5.86 35.95 30.83
CA GLU A 248 -5.49 36.27 29.43
C GLU A 248 -6.60 35.79 28.48
N ASN A 249 -7.23 36.74 27.77
CA ASN A 249 -8.18 36.47 26.67
C ASN A 249 -7.45 36.04 25.37
N GLU A 250 -6.33 35.34 25.49
CA GLU A 250 -5.54 34.87 24.34
C GLU A 250 -5.97 33.48 23.87
N VAL A 251 -5.98 33.30 22.55
CA VAL A 251 -6.25 32.03 21.86
C VAL A 251 -5.26 30.97 22.38
N PRO A 252 -5.69 29.71 22.66
CA PRO A 252 -4.79 28.62 23.06
C PRO A 252 -3.58 28.49 22.12
N ASN A 253 -2.39 28.85 22.60
CA ASN A 253 -1.14 28.53 21.93
C ASN A 253 -0.58 27.22 22.51
N PHE A 254 -0.44 26.20 21.66
CA PHE A 254 0.17 24.92 22.03
C PHE A 254 1.70 25.08 22.02
N THR A 255 2.29 25.25 23.20
CA THR A 255 3.73 25.43 23.42
C THR A 255 4.38 24.18 24.02
N ALA A 256 5.69 24.05 23.82
CA ALA A 256 6.48 22.93 24.36
C ALA A 256 6.37 22.83 25.89
N GLU A 257 6.32 23.97 26.58
CA GLU A 257 6.19 24.04 28.05
C GLU A 257 4.82 23.54 28.53
N SER A 258 3.73 23.95 27.86
CA SER A 258 2.38 23.48 28.19
C SER A 258 2.22 21.97 28.00
N LEU A 259 2.89 21.41 26.98
CA LEU A 259 2.92 19.98 26.70
C LEU A 259 3.67 19.20 27.81
N GLU A 260 4.86 19.65 28.18
CA GLU A 260 5.66 19.03 29.24
C GLU A 260 4.94 19.12 30.60
N GLN A 261 4.31 20.26 30.91
CA GLN A 261 3.56 20.43 32.14
C GLN A 261 2.34 19.50 32.20
N ALA A 262 1.59 19.35 31.10
CA ALA A 262 0.43 18.45 31.05
C ALA A 262 0.85 16.99 31.22
N ILE A 263 1.91 16.53 30.53
CA ILE A 263 2.41 15.15 30.65
C ILE A 263 2.96 14.87 32.04
N ASN A 264 3.64 15.84 32.66
CA ASN A 264 4.18 15.68 34.01
C ASN A 264 3.11 15.55 35.10
N ASN A 265 1.92 16.09 34.85
CA ASN A 265 0.78 16.06 35.77
C ASN A 265 -0.24 14.96 35.46
N ASP A 266 -0.04 14.18 34.39
CA ASP A 266 -0.95 13.12 33.95
C ASP A 266 -0.39 11.73 34.32
N SER A 267 -1.15 11.00 35.16
CA SER A 267 -0.76 9.68 35.66
C SER A 267 -0.91 8.54 34.65
N GLU A 268 -1.55 8.77 33.50
CA GLU A 268 -1.70 7.79 32.42
C GLU A 268 -0.65 8.02 31.32
N LEU A 269 -0.25 9.27 31.09
CA LEU A 269 0.71 9.64 30.03
C LEU A 269 2.16 9.67 30.49
N TRP A 270 2.45 10.01 31.75
CA TRP A 270 3.82 10.29 32.18
C TRP A 270 4.79 9.14 31.88
N GLY A 271 4.46 7.92 32.33
CA GLY A 271 5.33 6.75 32.21
C GLY A 271 5.49 6.32 30.76
N LEU A 272 4.37 6.20 30.05
CA LEU A 272 4.32 5.84 28.64
C LEU A 272 5.21 6.71 27.75
N LEU A 273 5.40 7.99 28.08
CA LEU A 273 6.18 8.93 27.27
C LEU A 273 7.63 9.11 27.76
N GLN A 274 8.06 8.43 28.83
CA GLN A 274 9.45 8.50 29.31
C GLN A 274 10.43 7.73 28.43
N PRO A 275 11.72 8.10 28.44
CA PRO A 275 12.74 7.42 27.62
C PRO A 275 13.19 6.07 28.19
N TYR A 276 12.84 5.69 29.42
CA TYR A 276 13.31 4.44 30.04
C TYR A 276 12.34 3.28 29.81
N GLN A 277 12.88 2.08 29.56
CA GLN A 277 12.09 0.89 29.15
C GLN A 277 11.09 0.44 30.22
N HIS A 278 11.49 0.45 31.48
CA HIS A 278 10.69 0.02 32.64
C HIS A 278 9.56 0.99 33.02
N LEU A 279 9.57 2.21 32.48
CA LEU A 279 8.53 3.20 32.74
C LEU A 279 7.39 2.99 31.73
N ILE A 280 6.41 2.18 32.12
CA ILE A 280 5.19 1.90 31.33
C ILE A 280 3.95 2.47 32.04
N CYS A 281 3.95 2.48 33.38
CA CYS A 281 2.90 3.10 34.19
C CYS A 281 3.26 4.55 34.56
N GLY A 282 2.28 5.46 34.63
CA GLY A 282 2.56 6.84 34.98
C GLY A 282 2.82 7.06 36.48
N LYS A 283 3.20 8.31 36.81
CA LYS A 283 3.60 8.71 38.17
C LYS A 283 2.52 8.35 39.18
N ASN A 284 2.88 7.58 40.20
CA ASN A 284 2.08 7.44 41.41
C ASN A 284 2.01 8.81 42.10
N ALA A 285 0.98 9.60 41.79
CA ALA A 285 0.61 10.76 42.58
C ALA A 285 -0.80 10.53 43.16
N SER A 286 -0.83 10.22 44.45
CA SER A 286 -1.99 10.25 45.36
C SER A 286 -3.24 9.47 44.96
N GLY A 287 -3.38 8.25 45.49
CA GLY A 287 -4.62 7.71 46.09
C GLY A 287 -5.93 7.59 45.29
N ASP A 288 -6.07 8.21 44.11
CA ASP A 288 -7.37 8.41 43.42
C ASP A 288 -7.57 7.47 42.22
N LEU A 289 -6.54 6.71 41.84
CA LEU A 289 -6.65 5.64 40.82
C LEU A 289 -7.52 4.48 41.30
N VAL A 290 -7.57 4.21 42.61
CA VAL A 290 -8.42 3.17 43.18
C VAL A 290 -9.90 3.54 43.07
N SER A 291 -10.28 4.80 43.28
CA SER A 291 -11.68 5.26 43.21
C SER A 291 -12.22 5.19 41.77
N ARG A 292 -11.43 5.64 40.78
CA ARG A 292 -11.80 5.59 39.36
C ARG A 292 -11.75 4.17 38.81
N ALA A 293 -10.74 3.36 39.14
CA ALA A 293 -10.70 1.95 38.74
C ALA A 293 -11.85 1.14 39.35
N MET A 294 -12.23 1.39 40.61
CA MET A 294 -13.40 0.76 41.25
C MET A 294 -14.73 1.20 40.62
N HIS A 295 -14.86 2.48 40.23
CA HIS A 295 -16.02 2.98 39.49
C HIS A 295 -16.10 2.41 38.06
N HIS A 296 -14.96 2.06 37.44
CA HIS A 296 -14.87 1.47 36.10
C HIS A 296 -14.90 -0.07 36.07
N LEU A 297 -14.73 -0.76 37.20
CA LEU A 297 -15.00 -2.19 37.37
C LEU A 297 -16.50 -2.49 37.59
N GLN A 298 -17.32 -1.47 37.85
CA GLN A 298 -18.76 -1.57 38.08
C GLN A 298 -19.63 -2.04 36.86
N PRO A 299 -19.23 -1.90 35.57
CA PRO A 299 -20.01 -2.41 34.43
C PRO A 299 -20.12 -3.93 34.35
N LEU A 300 -19.31 -4.68 35.12
CA LEU A 300 -19.45 -6.14 35.25
C LEU A 300 -20.77 -6.57 35.90
N ASN A 301 -21.59 -5.63 36.41
CA ASN A 301 -22.83 -5.93 37.14
C ASN A 301 -24.10 -5.19 36.69
N ILE A 302 -24.16 -4.57 35.50
CA ILE A 302 -25.39 -3.87 35.06
C ILE A 302 -26.29 -4.78 34.21
N LYS A 303 -27.44 -5.19 34.78
CA LYS A 303 -28.61 -5.68 34.03
C LYS A 303 -29.25 -4.50 33.30
N GLN A 304 -29.28 -4.50 31.97
CA GLN A 304 -30.19 -3.63 31.22
C GLN A 304 -30.99 -4.43 30.17
N HIS A 305 -32.30 -4.16 30.18
CA HIS A 305 -33.30 -4.64 29.23
C HIS A 305 -33.26 -3.74 27.98
N GLY A 306 -33.05 -4.35 26.81
CA GLY A 306 -33.18 -3.69 25.51
C GLY A 306 -33.30 -4.74 24.41
N ASN A 307 -34.43 -4.75 23.71
CA ASN A 307 -34.71 -5.64 22.60
C ASN A 307 -33.92 -5.18 21.36
N GLY A 308 -32.83 -5.89 21.06
CA GLY A 308 -32.05 -5.79 19.83
C GLY A 308 -31.24 -7.07 19.67
N THR A 309 -31.15 -7.59 18.45
CA THR A 309 -30.51 -8.87 18.10
C THR A 309 -29.08 -9.00 18.66
N PRO A 310 -28.73 -10.11 19.36
CA PRO A 310 -27.50 -10.21 20.13
C PRO A 310 -26.36 -10.83 19.32
N MET A 311 -25.26 -10.09 19.12
CA MET A 311 -23.96 -10.66 18.76
C MET A 311 -22.85 -9.82 19.42
N HIS A 312 -22.59 -10.05 20.71
CA HIS A 312 -21.30 -9.82 21.36
C HIS A 312 -21.21 -10.71 22.62
N HIS A 313 -20.10 -11.44 22.73
CA HIS A 313 -19.83 -12.41 23.79
C HIS A 313 -19.75 -11.72 25.16
N LYS A 314 -20.67 -12.05 26.07
CA LYS A 314 -20.67 -11.61 27.48
C LYS A 314 -19.52 -12.31 28.23
N GLN A 315 -18.48 -11.58 28.63
CA GLN A 315 -17.44 -12.08 29.53
C GLN A 315 -18.02 -12.21 30.95
N GLY A 316 -17.93 -13.40 31.55
CA GLY A 316 -18.13 -13.59 32.99
C GLY A 316 -16.91 -13.11 33.79
N PRO A 317 -16.95 -13.12 35.14
CA PRO A 317 -15.79 -12.75 35.95
C PRO A 317 -14.60 -13.69 35.68
N LEU A 318 -13.42 -13.12 35.39
CA LEU A 318 -12.17 -13.87 35.25
C LEU A 318 -11.77 -14.51 36.59
N TYR A 319 -11.37 -15.77 36.55
CA TYR A 319 -10.91 -16.54 37.72
C TYR A 319 -9.40 -16.36 37.91
N TRP A 320 -8.92 -16.21 39.14
CA TRP A 320 -7.46 -16.20 39.42
C TRP A 320 -7.07 -17.54 40.01
N GLU A 321 -6.06 -18.18 39.43
CA GLU A 321 -5.54 -19.43 39.98
C GLU A 321 -4.80 -19.16 41.29
N PRO A 322 -4.83 -20.09 42.26
CA PRO A 322 -4.12 -19.91 43.52
C PRO A 322 -2.63 -19.56 43.33
N GLU A 323 -1.95 -20.21 42.38
CA GLU A 323 -0.55 -19.95 42.03
C GLU A 323 -0.32 -18.54 41.46
N ALA A 324 -1.28 -18.01 40.70
CA ALA A 324 -1.23 -16.64 40.19
C ALA A 324 -1.30 -15.64 41.34
N LEU A 325 -2.18 -15.87 42.33
CA LEU A 325 -2.28 -15.03 43.53
C LEU A 325 -1.02 -15.10 44.38
N TYR A 326 -0.42 -16.27 44.56
CA TYR A 326 0.88 -16.40 45.24
C TYR A 326 2.00 -15.66 44.50
N THR A 327 2.06 -15.80 43.18
CA THR A 327 3.05 -15.12 42.34
C THR A 327 2.86 -13.60 42.37
N LEU A 328 1.62 -13.13 42.40
CA LEU A 328 1.30 -11.71 42.51
C LEU A 328 1.69 -11.16 43.89
N CYS A 329 1.32 -11.87 44.96
CA CYS A 329 1.73 -11.53 46.31
C CYS A 329 3.26 -11.50 46.43
N TYR A 330 3.95 -12.45 45.81
CA TYR A 330 5.41 -12.53 45.79
C TYR A 330 6.04 -11.27 45.20
N PHE A 331 5.69 -10.86 43.97
CA PHE A 331 6.25 -9.66 43.35
C PHE A 331 5.86 -8.36 44.06
N MET A 332 4.68 -8.33 44.70
CA MET A 332 4.21 -7.16 45.46
C MET A 332 4.85 -7.00 46.85
N HIS A 333 5.39 -8.08 47.45
CA HIS A 333 5.91 -8.07 48.83
C HIS A 333 7.43 -8.30 48.95
N CYS A 334 8.10 -8.91 47.97
CA CYS A 334 9.53 -9.24 48.04
C CYS A 334 10.36 -8.60 46.91
N PRO A 335 10.89 -7.37 47.09
CA PRO A 335 11.65 -6.67 46.06
C PRO A 335 13.16 -7.03 46.03
N GLN A 336 13.60 -8.18 46.55
CA GLN A 336 15.00 -8.41 47.00
C GLN A 336 15.65 -9.73 46.56
N MET A 337 15.24 -10.33 45.43
CA MET A 337 15.76 -11.63 44.99
C MET A 337 16.16 -11.69 43.51
N GLU A 338 17.40 -12.06 43.27
CA GLU A 338 17.88 -12.55 41.97
C GLU A 338 17.55 -14.04 41.84
N TRP A 339 17.05 -14.43 40.66
CA TRP A 339 16.79 -15.83 40.32
C TRP A 339 18.05 -16.43 39.71
N GLU A 340 18.65 -17.44 40.33
CA GLU A 340 19.80 -18.13 39.73
C GLU A 340 19.41 -18.87 38.43
N ASN A 341 18.18 -19.40 38.34
CA ASN A 341 17.63 -20.00 37.13
C ASN A 341 16.08 -20.15 37.20
N PRO A 342 15.31 -19.33 36.45
CA PRO A 342 13.83 -19.35 36.49
C PRO A 342 13.21 -20.59 35.81
N ASN A 343 14.01 -21.40 35.11
CA ASN A 343 13.54 -22.54 34.31
C ASN A 343 13.56 -23.89 35.06
N VAL A 344 13.94 -23.90 36.34
CA VAL A 344 14.00 -25.12 37.18
C VAL A 344 12.95 -25.04 38.28
N GLU A 345 12.10 -26.07 38.42
CA GLU A 345 11.16 -26.22 39.53
C GLU A 345 11.67 -27.21 40.59
N PRO A 346 11.74 -26.83 41.88
CA PRO A 346 11.52 -25.49 42.44
C PRO A 346 12.79 -24.63 42.31
N SER A 347 12.61 -23.34 42.02
CA SER A 347 13.74 -22.44 41.76
C SER A 347 14.50 -22.09 43.04
N LYS A 348 15.84 -22.08 42.99
CA LYS A 348 16.71 -21.61 44.08
C LYS A 348 16.79 -20.09 44.08
N VAL A 349 16.89 -19.52 45.28
CA VAL A 349 16.65 -18.11 45.56
C VAL A 349 17.69 -17.57 46.55
N THR A 350 18.32 -16.44 46.25
CA THR A 350 19.24 -15.71 47.17
C THR A 350 18.74 -14.30 47.49
N LEU A 351 18.79 -13.90 48.77
CA LEU A 351 18.32 -12.60 49.29
C LEU A 351 19.47 -11.59 49.39
N GLN A 352 19.30 -10.40 48.80
CA GLN A 352 20.20 -9.25 49.01
C GLN A 352 19.56 -8.17 49.91
N THR A 353 20.39 -7.51 50.74
CA THR A 353 19.96 -6.64 51.85
C THR A 353 19.74 -5.16 51.52
N GLU A 354 19.96 -4.70 50.28
CA GLU A 354 19.77 -3.29 49.91
C GLU A 354 18.73 -3.11 48.80
N ARG A 355 17.96 -2.02 48.90
CA ARG A 355 16.80 -1.71 48.05
C ARG A 355 17.25 -0.80 46.91
N PRO A 356 17.24 -1.21 45.63
CA PRO A 356 17.70 -0.32 44.57
C PRO A 356 16.68 0.77 44.19
N PHE A 357 15.36 0.64 44.48
CA PHE A 357 14.35 1.58 43.98
C PHE A 357 13.20 1.93 44.96
N LEU A 358 12.64 3.14 44.83
CA LEU A 358 11.78 3.79 45.83
C LEU A 358 10.25 3.53 45.73
N MET A 359 9.68 3.07 44.60
CA MET A 359 8.21 2.91 44.45
C MET A 359 7.81 1.76 43.49
N LEU A 360 6.92 0.87 43.94
CA LEU A 360 6.33 -0.20 43.11
C LEU A 360 5.13 0.31 42.28
N PRO A 361 4.87 -0.27 41.09
CA PRO A 361 3.64 -0.06 40.34
C PRO A 361 2.40 -0.42 41.16
N PRO A 362 1.26 0.27 40.99
CA PRO A 362 0.05 0.01 41.76
C PRO A 362 -0.52 -1.38 41.44
N LEU A 363 -1.14 -2.04 42.44
CA LEU A 363 -1.73 -3.38 42.29
C LEU A 363 -2.72 -3.47 41.11
N MET A 364 -3.45 -2.39 40.84
CA MET A 364 -4.41 -2.37 39.73
C MET A 364 -3.74 -2.52 38.36
N GLU A 365 -2.51 -2.04 38.23
CA GLU A 365 -1.74 -2.17 36.99
C GLU A 365 -1.25 -3.61 36.78
N TRP A 366 -0.85 -4.28 37.86
CA TRP A 366 -0.56 -5.71 37.84
C TRP A 366 -1.76 -6.54 37.40
N ILE A 367 -2.93 -6.25 37.99
CA ILE A 367 -4.19 -6.94 37.63
C ILE A 367 -4.53 -6.67 36.16
N ARG A 368 -4.44 -5.42 35.70
CA ARG A 368 -4.72 -5.04 34.31
C ARG A 368 -3.86 -5.81 33.32
N VAL A 369 -2.53 -5.78 33.51
CA VAL A 369 -1.58 -6.40 32.57
C VAL A 369 -1.71 -7.93 32.58
N ALA A 370 -1.85 -8.55 33.76
CA ALA A 370 -2.04 -9.99 33.87
C ALA A 370 -3.36 -10.45 33.23
N VAL A 371 -4.45 -9.71 33.43
CA VAL A 371 -5.74 -9.98 32.77
C VAL A 371 -5.65 -9.77 31.25
N ALA A 372 -4.89 -8.78 30.78
CA ALA A 372 -4.67 -8.57 29.34
C ALA A 372 -3.90 -9.74 28.70
N HIS A 373 -2.90 -10.30 29.39
CA HIS A 373 -2.21 -11.53 28.95
C HIS A 373 -3.14 -12.75 28.91
N ALA A 374 -3.93 -12.96 29.96
CA ALA A 374 -4.98 -14.00 29.99
C ALA A 374 -6.02 -13.81 28.85
N GLY A 375 -6.41 -12.56 28.59
CA GLY A 375 -7.33 -12.19 27.51
C GLY A 375 -6.77 -12.48 26.12
N TYR A 376 -5.49 -12.18 25.88
CA TYR A 376 -4.81 -12.47 24.60
C TYR A 376 -4.83 -13.96 24.28
N ARG A 377 -4.53 -14.81 25.25
CA ARG A 377 -4.61 -16.29 25.10
C ARG A 377 -6.03 -16.83 25.13
N ARG A 378 -7.05 -15.95 25.25
CA ARG A 378 -8.48 -16.29 25.36
C ARG A 378 -8.79 -17.21 26.56
N SER A 379 -8.01 -17.09 27.63
CA SER A 379 -8.23 -17.82 28.88
C SER A 379 -9.28 -17.12 29.74
N PHE A 380 -10.03 -17.93 30.50
CA PHE A 380 -10.94 -17.44 31.54
C PHE A 380 -10.27 -17.42 32.93
N SER A 381 -9.04 -17.94 33.04
CA SER A 381 -8.22 -17.88 34.25
C SER A 381 -6.92 -17.09 34.04
N VAL A 382 -6.49 -16.38 35.09
CA VAL A 382 -5.15 -15.79 35.19
C VAL A 382 -4.25 -16.80 35.90
N ASP A 383 -3.14 -17.19 35.26
CA ASP A 383 -2.16 -18.16 35.79
C ASP A 383 -0.89 -17.46 36.31
N SER A 384 0.04 -18.25 36.85
CA SER A 384 1.31 -17.71 37.39
C SER A 384 2.21 -17.09 36.33
N ASP A 385 2.12 -17.53 35.07
CA ASP A 385 2.90 -16.98 33.97
C ASP A 385 2.36 -15.61 33.56
N ASP A 386 1.04 -15.45 33.46
CA ASP A 386 0.41 -14.15 33.17
C ASP A 386 0.92 -13.05 34.14
N VAL A 387 1.14 -13.42 35.41
CA VAL A 387 1.71 -12.52 36.44
C VAL A 387 3.23 -12.30 36.25
N ARG A 388 4.00 -13.31 35.87
CA ARG A 388 5.43 -13.16 35.52
C ARG A 388 5.63 -12.30 34.27
N GLN A 389 4.74 -12.42 33.28
CA GLN A 389 4.76 -11.59 32.08
C GLN A 389 4.42 -10.13 32.41
N ALA A 390 3.49 -9.91 33.34
CA ALA A 390 3.23 -8.59 33.91
C ALA A 390 4.46 -8.04 34.68
N ALA A 391 5.15 -8.88 35.46
CA ALA A 391 6.35 -8.48 36.19
C ALA A 391 7.45 -7.94 35.27
N ARG A 392 7.70 -8.61 34.13
CA ARG A 392 8.68 -8.18 33.13
C ARG A 392 8.40 -6.78 32.57
N LEU A 393 7.14 -6.44 32.37
CA LEU A 393 6.73 -5.14 31.85
C LEU A 393 6.78 -4.04 32.92
N LEU A 394 6.43 -4.39 34.16
CA LEU A 394 6.19 -3.43 35.23
C LEU A 394 7.42 -3.20 36.12
N LEU A 395 8.39 -4.12 36.13
CA LEU A 395 9.58 -4.05 36.98
C LEU A 395 10.88 -3.93 36.15
N PRO A 396 11.80 -3.03 36.51
CA PRO A 396 13.12 -2.96 35.88
C PRO A 396 13.97 -4.19 36.19
N GLY A 397 14.66 -4.75 35.19
CA GLY A 397 15.64 -5.84 35.37
C GLY A 397 15.05 -7.24 35.56
N VAL A 398 13.72 -7.39 35.47
CA VAL A 398 13.05 -8.70 35.49
C VAL A 398 12.96 -9.21 34.04
N ASP A 399 13.91 -10.04 33.63
CA ASP A 399 13.84 -10.75 32.35
C ASP A 399 13.13 -12.09 32.54
N CYS A 400 11.84 -12.11 32.23
CA CYS A 400 11.10 -13.35 32.04
C CYS A 400 11.19 -13.75 30.57
N GLU A 401 11.66 -14.97 30.29
CA GLU A 401 11.61 -15.52 28.93
C GLU A 401 10.17 -15.40 28.38
N PRO A 402 10.00 -15.10 27.06
CA PRO A 402 8.72 -15.29 26.41
C PRO A 402 8.18 -16.68 26.76
N ARG A 403 6.91 -16.77 27.18
CA ARG A 403 6.23 -18.04 27.49
C ARG A 403 6.67 -19.07 26.44
N GLN A 404 7.51 -20.04 26.84
CA GLN A 404 7.89 -21.13 25.96
C GLN A 404 6.64 -21.96 25.74
N LEU A 405 6.13 -21.95 24.51
CA LEU A 405 4.89 -22.64 24.17
C LEU A 405 5.12 -24.15 24.27
N LYS A 406 4.78 -24.72 25.43
CA LYS A 406 4.53 -26.16 25.55
C LYS A 406 3.17 -26.44 24.90
N ALA A 407 3.05 -27.59 24.23
CA ALA A 407 1.76 -28.09 23.74
C ALA A 407 0.69 -28.23 24.86
N ASP A 408 1.12 -28.08 26.12
CA ASP A 408 0.32 -28.08 27.33
C ASP A 408 -0.65 -26.90 27.49
N ASP A 409 -0.59 -25.85 26.64
CA ASP A 409 -1.44 -24.66 26.76
C ASP A 409 -2.71 -24.65 25.87
N CYS A 410 -2.94 -25.72 25.10
CA CYS A 410 -4.14 -25.86 24.25
C CYS A 410 -5.27 -26.65 24.93
N PHE A 411 -5.52 -26.43 26.23
CA PHE A 411 -6.65 -27.07 26.92
C PHE A 411 -7.88 -26.17 26.89
N CYS A 412 -8.70 -26.36 25.88
CA CYS A 412 -10.10 -25.98 25.97
C CYS A 412 -10.77 -26.89 27.01
N ALA A 413 -11.05 -26.36 28.20
CA ALA A 413 -12.11 -26.86 29.06
C ALA A 413 -13.44 -26.73 28.29
N SER A 414 -13.77 -27.75 27.49
CA SER A 414 -14.99 -27.82 26.72
C SER A 414 -16.17 -27.93 27.67
N ARG A 415 -17.05 -26.93 27.67
CA ARG A 415 -18.31 -27.00 28.42
C ARG A 415 -19.19 -28.12 27.85
N LYS A 416 -19.81 -28.89 28.76
CA LYS A 416 -20.79 -29.96 28.52
C LYS A 416 -20.29 -31.20 27.78
N LEU A 417 -19.11 -31.72 28.16
CA LEU A 417 -18.84 -33.14 27.94
C LEU A 417 -19.42 -33.94 29.11
N ASP A 418 -19.97 -35.11 28.83
CA ASP A 418 -20.28 -36.09 29.87
C ASP A 418 -18.98 -36.69 30.42
N ALA A 419 -19.08 -37.45 31.52
CA ALA A 419 -17.90 -38.03 32.16
C ALA A 419 -17.10 -38.93 31.20
N VAL A 420 -17.80 -39.63 30.29
CA VAL A 420 -17.21 -40.54 29.31
C VAL A 420 -16.43 -39.77 28.23
N ALA A 421 -16.99 -38.71 27.66
CA ALA A 421 -16.30 -37.89 26.68
C ALA A 421 -15.13 -37.09 27.32
N THR A 422 -15.25 -36.72 28.59
CA THR A 422 -14.16 -36.07 29.33
C THR A 422 -12.99 -37.03 29.53
N GLU A 423 -13.26 -38.29 29.92
CA GLU A 423 -12.24 -39.32 30.04
C GLU A 423 -11.58 -39.65 28.69
N ALA A 424 -12.37 -39.76 27.61
CA ALA A 424 -11.85 -39.99 26.27
C ALA A 424 -10.93 -38.85 25.80
N LYS A 425 -11.34 -37.60 26.02
CA LYS A 425 -10.53 -36.42 25.69
C LYS A 425 -9.24 -36.36 26.52
N PHE A 426 -9.31 -36.64 27.82
CA PHE A 426 -8.13 -36.71 28.67
C PHE A 426 -7.14 -37.79 28.19
N LYS A 427 -7.63 -38.98 27.81
CA LYS A 427 -6.78 -40.05 27.26
C LYS A 427 -6.16 -39.65 25.93
N GLN A 428 -6.92 -38.99 25.05
CA GLN A 428 -6.41 -38.46 23.79
C GLN A 428 -5.29 -37.43 24.04
N ASP A 429 -5.53 -36.43 24.89
CA ASP A 429 -4.56 -35.40 25.23
C ASP A 429 -3.29 -35.99 25.86
N LEU A 430 -3.45 -36.96 26.77
CA LEU A 430 -2.34 -37.69 27.37
C LEU A 430 -1.55 -38.46 26.31
N GLY A 431 -2.23 -39.15 25.39
CA GLY A 431 -1.60 -39.87 24.28
C GLY A 431 -0.77 -38.93 23.39
N PHE A 432 -1.30 -37.76 23.03
CA PHE A 432 -0.57 -36.74 22.27
C PHE A 432 0.66 -36.24 23.05
N ARG A 433 0.53 -35.96 24.35
CA ARG A 433 1.68 -35.55 25.19
C ARG A 433 2.76 -36.62 25.25
N MET A 434 2.37 -37.90 25.36
CA MET A 434 3.31 -39.02 25.39
C MET A 434 4.09 -39.14 24.09
N LEU A 435 3.45 -38.94 22.93
CA LEU A 435 4.13 -38.87 21.64
C LEU A 435 5.05 -37.64 21.57
N ASN A 436 4.55 -36.46 21.95
CA ASN A 436 5.30 -35.19 21.92
C ASN A 436 6.51 -35.14 22.88
N CYS A 437 6.67 -36.12 23.78
CA CYS A 437 7.85 -36.25 24.63
C CYS A 437 9.08 -36.83 23.91
N GLY A 438 8.93 -37.36 22.68
CA GLY A 438 10.06 -37.87 21.88
C GLY A 438 10.64 -39.20 22.39
N ARG A 439 9.95 -39.86 23.32
CA ARG A 439 10.38 -41.14 23.92
C ARG A 439 9.75 -42.31 23.18
N THR A 440 10.58 -43.11 22.50
CA THR A 440 10.16 -44.31 21.72
C THR A 440 9.44 -45.36 22.56
N ASP A 441 9.81 -45.47 23.83
CA ASP A 441 9.30 -46.39 24.84
C ASP A 441 7.84 -46.09 25.22
N LEU A 442 7.39 -44.85 25.08
CA LEU A 442 6.01 -44.45 25.39
C LEU A 442 5.03 -44.64 24.22
N VAL A 443 5.53 -44.86 23.00
CA VAL A 443 4.71 -44.92 21.77
C VAL A 443 3.61 -45.97 21.88
N LYS A 444 3.92 -47.18 22.36
CA LYS A 444 2.93 -48.27 22.50
C LYS A 444 1.80 -47.91 23.48
N GLN A 445 2.16 -47.24 24.57
CA GLN A 445 1.18 -46.80 25.57
C GLN A 445 0.34 -45.63 25.02
N ALA A 446 0.96 -44.70 24.31
CA ALA A 446 0.28 -43.58 23.65
C ALA A 446 -0.73 -44.06 22.60
N VAL A 447 -0.35 -45.01 21.73
CA VAL A 447 -1.24 -45.62 20.72
C VAL A 447 -2.45 -46.27 21.39
N THR A 448 -2.25 -46.95 22.52
CA THR A 448 -3.36 -47.58 23.28
C THR A 448 -4.34 -46.53 23.82
N LEU A 449 -3.85 -45.35 24.24
CA LEU A 449 -4.68 -44.26 24.74
C LEU A 449 -5.39 -43.47 23.63
N LEU A 450 -4.78 -43.38 22.44
CA LEU A 450 -5.29 -42.65 21.28
C LEU A 450 -6.39 -43.40 20.51
N GLY A 451 -6.64 -44.68 20.83
CA GLY A 451 -7.74 -45.46 20.28
C GLY A 451 -7.40 -46.15 18.94
N PRO A 452 -8.40 -46.49 18.11
CA PRO A 452 -8.20 -47.33 16.92
C PRO A 452 -7.35 -46.69 15.82
N GLU A 453 -7.39 -45.37 15.70
CA GLU A 453 -6.56 -44.57 14.77
C GLU A 453 -5.10 -44.47 15.26
N GLY A 454 -4.84 -44.79 16.53
CA GLY A 454 -3.51 -44.89 17.11
C GLY A 454 -2.65 -43.65 16.89
N ILE A 455 -1.56 -43.80 16.14
CA ILE A 455 -0.59 -42.73 15.87
C ILE A 455 -1.07 -41.71 14.84
N ASN A 456 -2.10 -42.04 14.05
CA ASN A 456 -2.70 -41.17 13.04
C ASN A 456 -3.91 -40.40 13.57
N SER A 457 -4.23 -40.58 14.87
CA SER A 457 -5.28 -39.81 15.53
C SER A 457 -5.08 -38.31 15.33
N MET A 458 -6.15 -37.60 15.00
CA MET A 458 -6.13 -36.15 14.79
C MET A 458 -6.52 -35.39 16.06
N SER A 459 -5.90 -34.24 16.27
CA SER A 459 -6.28 -33.32 17.35
C SER A 459 -7.57 -32.56 17.02
N GLU A 460 -8.06 -31.73 17.95
CA GLU A 460 -9.21 -30.84 17.69
C GLU A 460 -9.00 -29.88 16.49
N GLN A 461 -7.73 -29.61 16.14
CA GLN A 461 -7.33 -28.78 14.99
C GLN A 461 -7.19 -29.60 13.69
N GLY A 462 -7.54 -30.89 13.71
CA GLY A 462 -7.43 -31.77 12.55
C GLY A 462 -6.00 -32.17 12.18
N MET A 463 -5.04 -31.97 13.09
CA MET A 463 -3.62 -32.25 12.84
C MET A 463 -3.17 -33.55 13.52
N THR A 464 -2.33 -34.32 12.83
CA THR A 464 -1.72 -35.55 13.35
C THR A 464 -0.46 -35.25 14.20
N PRO A 465 0.00 -36.17 15.07
CA PRO A 465 1.27 -36.04 15.77
C PRO A 465 2.45 -35.76 14.83
N LEU A 466 2.45 -36.38 13.65
CA LEU A 466 3.48 -36.15 12.63
C LEU A 466 3.47 -34.70 12.12
N MET A 467 2.29 -34.11 11.87
CA MET A 467 2.19 -32.70 11.48
C MET A 467 2.74 -31.76 12.57
N TYR A 468 2.48 -32.03 13.85
CA TYR A 468 3.06 -31.24 14.96
C TYR A 468 4.59 -31.34 14.99
N ALA A 469 5.13 -32.55 14.80
CA ALA A 469 6.59 -32.75 14.73
C ALA A 469 7.19 -31.98 13.54
N CYS A 470 6.50 -31.98 12.39
CA CYS A 470 6.91 -31.25 11.19
C CYS A 470 6.88 -29.73 11.36
N VAL A 471 5.88 -29.19 12.06
CA VAL A 471 5.83 -27.75 12.40
C VAL A 471 6.98 -27.36 13.32
N ARG A 472 7.34 -28.22 14.27
CA ARG A 472 8.43 -27.98 15.23
C ARG A 472 9.82 -28.13 14.62
N GLY A 473 9.95 -28.86 13.51
CA GLY A 473 11.25 -29.20 12.92
C GLY A 473 12.01 -30.26 13.73
N ASP A 474 11.31 -31.08 14.52
CA ASP A 474 11.94 -32.09 15.38
C ASP A 474 12.19 -33.37 14.58
N GLU A 475 13.39 -33.47 14.01
CA GLU A 475 13.84 -34.59 13.18
C GLU A 475 13.75 -35.95 13.90
N ALA A 476 14.18 -36.01 15.17
CA ALA A 476 14.17 -37.25 15.95
C ALA A 476 12.73 -37.72 16.23
N MET A 477 11.83 -36.77 16.50
CA MET A 477 10.40 -37.04 16.67
C MET A 477 9.78 -37.53 15.37
N VAL A 478 10.08 -36.88 14.24
CA VAL A 478 9.59 -37.28 12.92
C VAL A 478 10.03 -38.71 12.63
N GLN A 479 11.32 -39.03 12.81
CA GLN A 479 11.83 -40.39 12.60
C GLN A 479 11.12 -41.40 13.50
N MET A 480 10.95 -41.11 14.79
CA MET A 480 10.26 -42.00 15.73
C MET A 480 8.80 -42.26 15.32
N LEU A 481 8.08 -41.23 14.86
CA LEU A 481 6.69 -41.36 14.41
C LEU A 481 6.60 -42.15 13.10
N LEU A 482 7.55 -41.96 12.17
CA LEU A 482 7.65 -42.72 10.93
C LEU A 482 7.96 -44.21 11.20
N ASP A 483 8.92 -44.50 12.08
CA ASP A 483 9.26 -45.87 12.50
C ASP A 483 8.07 -46.58 13.18
N ALA A 484 7.21 -45.81 13.83
CA ALA A 484 5.98 -46.27 14.47
C ALA A 484 4.78 -46.39 13.51
N GLY A 485 4.96 -46.09 12.21
CA GLY A 485 3.95 -46.28 11.16
C GLY A 485 3.01 -45.09 10.96
N ALA A 486 3.44 -43.87 11.26
CA ALA A 486 2.65 -42.67 10.95
C ALA A 486 2.45 -42.48 9.44
N GLU A 487 1.22 -42.15 9.04
CA GLU A 487 0.86 -41.90 7.65
C GLU A 487 1.34 -40.52 7.19
N LEU A 488 2.04 -40.48 6.06
CA LEU A 488 2.70 -39.28 5.52
C LEU A 488 1.73 -38.30 4.85
N ASN A 489 0.76 -38.84 4.12
CA ASN A 489 -0.13 -38.08 3.23
C ASN A 489 -1.51 -37.82 3.84
N VAL A 490 -1.63 -37.91 5.17
CA VAL A 490 -2.87 -37.51 5.85
C VAL A 490 -3.08 -36.03 5.62
N GLU A 491 -4.29 -35.67 5.22
CA GLU A 491 -4.70 -34.30 4.99
C GLU A 491 -5.46 -33.76 6.19
N VAL A 492 -5.24 -32.48 6.51
CA VAL A 492 -6.09 -31.78 7.48
C VAL A 492 -7.53 -31.70 6.92
N PRO A 493 -8.55 -32.23 7.63
CA PRO A 493 -9.91 -32.33 7.11
C PRO A 493 -10.56 -30.97 6.82
N SER A 494 -11.35 -30.90 5.74
CA SER A 494 -12.13 -29.70 5.38
C SER A 494 -13.44 -29.56 6.16
N THR A 495 -13.98 -30.67 6.69
CA THR A 495 -15.34 -30.71 7.27
C THR A 495 -15.44 -30.03 8.65
N ALA A 496 -16.07 -28.85 8.70
CA ALA A 496 -16.28 -28.08 9.92
C ALA A 496 -17.17 -28.77 10.99
N HIS A 497 -17.96 -29.79 10.61
CA HIS A 497 -18.89 -30.47 11.52
C HIS A 497 -18.23 -31.44 12.51
N LYS A 498 -17.09 -32.05 12.13
CA LYS A 498 -16.32 -32.96 13.02
C LYS A 498 -15.18 -32.23 13.74
N PHE A 499 -14.58 -31.23 13.10
CA PHE A 499 -13.46 -30.46 13.65
C PHE A 499 -13.70 -28.96 13.48
N PRO A 500 -14.46 -28.31 14.39
CA PRO A 500 -14.81 -26.89 14.26
C PRO A 500 -13.63 -25.95 14.48
N SER A 501 -12.52 -26.46 15.04
CA SER A 501 -11.32 -25.68 15.36
C SER A 501 -10.24 -25.71 14.27
N VAL A 502 -10.50 -26.37 13.13
CA VAL A 502 -9.57 -26.40 11.98
C VAL A 502 -9.47 -25.02 11.36
N HIS A 503 -8.25 -24.53 11.20
CA HIS A 503 -8.02 -23.26 10.55
C HIS A 503 -8.32 -23.37 9.03
N PRO A 504 -9.04 -22.42 8.41
CA PRO A 504 -9.33 -22.48 6.98
C PRO A 504 -8.10 -22.60 6.08
N GLU A 505 -6.99 -21.97 6.47
CA GLU A 505 -5.73 -21.95 5.70
C GLU A 505 -4.96 -23.27 5.75
N THR A 506 -5.17 -24.10 6.78
CA THR A 506 -4.43 -25.36 6.94
C THR A 506 -5.18 -26.56 6.37
N ARG A 507 -6.38 -26.35 5.82
CA ARG A 507 -7.18 -27.43 5.22
C ARG A 507 -6.42 -28.04 4.06
N HIS A 508 -6.53 -29.35 3.90
CA HIS A 508 -5.84 -30.11 2.86
C HIS A 508 -4.31 -30.07 2.96
N TRP A 509 -3.73 -29.46 3.99
CA TRP A 509 -2.28 -29.52 4.15
C TRP A 509 -1.85 -30.89 4.64
N THR A 510 -0.69 -31.32 4.15
CA THR A 510 -0.02 -32.55 4.56
C THR A 510 1.15 -32.22 5.48
N ALA A 511 1.73 -33.24 6.12
CA ALA A 511 2.93 -33.08 6.94
C ALA A 511 4.08 -32.39 6.16
N LEU A 512 4.25 -32.72 4.88
CA LEU A 512 5.24 -32.12 4.00
C LEU A 512 4.99 -30.61 3.79
N THR A 513 3.73 -30.21 3.56
CA THR A 513 3.35 -28.81 3.37
C THR A 513 3.72 -27.95 4.60
N PHE A 514 3.49 -28.47 5.81
CA PHE A 514 3.89 -27.79 7.06
C PHE A 514 5.41 -27.67 7.23
N ALA A 515 6.16 -28.74 6.95
CA ALA A 515 7.61 -28.72 7.04
C ALA A 515 8.24 -27.71 6.07
N VAL A 516 7.72 -27.64 4.83
CA VAL A 516 8.17 -26.69 3.81
C VAL A 516 7.82 -25.26 4.18
N LEU A 517 6.61 -25.00 4.69
CA LEU A 517 6.21 -23.67 5.15
C LEU A 517 7.15 -23.11 6.22
N GLN A 518 7.58 -23.96 7.16
CA GLN A 518 8.48 -23.56 8.25
C GLN A 518 9.95 -23.54 7.85
N GLY A 519 10.32 -24.03 6.67
CA GLY A 519 11.69 -24.02 6.19
C GLY A 519 12.57 -25.17 6.71
N HIS A 520 11.99 -26.23 7.27
CA HIS A 520 12.74 -27.31 7.94
C HIS A 520 13.31 -28.32 6.94
N ILE A 521 14.41 -27.97 6.26
CA ILE A 521 15.04 -28.78 5.20
C ILE A 521 15.30 -30.24 5.61
N PRO A 522 15.89 -30.56 6.79
CA PRO A 522 16.15 -31.95 7.17
C PRO A 522 14.86 -32.77 7.31
N VAL A 523 13.81 -32.18 7.89
CA VAL A 523 12.50 -32.83 8.01
C VAL A 523 11.85 -33.03 6.65
N VAL A 524 11.92 -32.04 5.76
CA VAL A 524 11.44 -32.17 4.38
C VAL A 524 12.16 -33.31 3.65
N GLN A 525 13.48 -33.39 3.79
CA GLN A 525 14.27 -34.46 3.20
C GLN A 525 13.84 -35.83 3.73
N LEU A 526 13.68 -35.98 5.06
CA LEU A 526 13.22 -37.23 5.66
C LEU A 526 11.82 -37.65 5.19
N LEU A 527 10.87 -36.73 5.13
CA LEU A 527 9.52 -37.03 4.65
C LEU A 527 9.53 -37.47 3.17
N LEU A 528 10.31 -36.79 2.33
CA LEU A 528 10.45 -37.14 0.92
C LEU A 528 11.20 -38.48 0.73
N ASP A 529 12.21 -38.77 1.55
CA ASP A 529 12.92 -40.06 1.57
C ASP A 529 11.99 -41.20 2.03
N ALA A 530 11.05 -40.91 2.94
CA ALA A 530 10.02 -41.84 3.39
C ALA A 530 8.87 -42.04 2.37
N GLY A 531 8.86 -41.30 1.26
CA GLY A 531 7.86 -41.44 0.18
C GLY A 531 6.63 -40.53 0.31
N ALA A 532 6.74 -39.40 1.01
CA ALA A 532 5.68 -38.39 1.03
C ALA A 532 5.39 -37.87 -0.39
N ASN A 533 4.12 -37.57 -0.69
CA ASN A 533 3.74 -37.00 -1.97
C ASN A 533 4.37 -35.62 -2.14
N VAL A 534 5.24 -35.46 -3.14
CA VAL A 534 6.00 -34.23 -3.42
C VAL A 534 5.07 -33.04 -3.69
N GLU A 535 3.91 -33.31 -4.27
CA GLU A 535 2.88 -32.30 -4.58
C GLU A 535 1.94 -31.99 -3.40
N GLY A 536 2.03 -32.76 -2.31
CA GLY A 536 1.14 -32.63 -1.16
C GLY A 536 -0.27 -33.18 -1.43
N SER A 537 -1.30 -32.39 -1.12
CA SER A 537 -2.70 -32.72 -1.41
C SER A 537 -3.12 -32.12 -2.74
N LEU A 538 -3.23 -32.96 -3.77
CA LEU A 538 -3.60 -32.55 -5.12
C LEU A 538 -4.63 -33.51 -5.74
N GLU A 539 -5.33 -34.29 -4.92
CA GLU A 539 -6.39 -35.16 -5.44
C GLU A 539 -7.53 -34.31 -6.02
N SER A 540 -8.02 -34.74 -7.18
CA SER A 540 -8.93 -33.99 -8.06
C SER A 540 -10.35 -33.89 -7.48
N GLY A 541 -10.56 -32.97 -6.55
CA GLY A 541 -11.88 -32.51 -6.10
C GLY A 541 -12.06 -31.03 -6.41
N GLU A 542 -13.24 -30.65 -6.92
CA GLU A 542 -13.59 -29.27 -7.33
C GLU A 542 -13.55 -28.21 -6.19
N GLU A 543 -13.16 -28.61 -4.97
CA GLU A 543 -13.09 -27.77 -3.77
C GLU A 543 -11.68 -27.70 -3.12
N ASN A 544 -10.63 -28.24 -3.76
CA ASN A 544 -9.28 -28.29 -3.19
C ASN A 544 -8.48 -27.01 -3.51
N TYR A 545 -8.22 -26.19 -2.48
CA TYR A 545 -7.53 -24.89 -2.56
C TYR A 545 -6.12 -24.90 -1.95
N SER A 546 -5.44 -26.05 -1.89
CA SER A 546 -4.11 -26.19 -1.27
C SER A 546 -2.99 -25.71 -2.19
N GLU A 547 -2.17 -24.76 -1.72
CA GLU A 547 -0.88 -24.45 -2.35
C GLU A 547 0.05 -25.67 -2.31
N THR A 548 0.79 -25.92 -3.40
CA THR A 548 1.75 -27.03 -3.43
C THR A 548 2.98 -26.69 -2.59
N PRO A 549 3.69 -27.69 -2.04
CA PRO A 549 4.95 -27.44 -1.33
C PRO A 549 5.95 -26.63 -2.18
N LEU A 550 6.02 -26.87 -3.50
CA LEU A 550 6.89 -26.12 -4.39
C LEU A 550 6.45 -24.66 -4.56
N GLN A 551 5.16 -24.38 -4.65
CA GLN A 551 4.63 -23.00 -4.68
C GLN A 551 4.99 -22.25 -3.39
N LEU A 552 4.85 -22.88 -2.22
CA LEU A 552 5.21 -22.30 -0.93
C LEU A 552 6.71 -22.01 -0.83
N ALA A 553 7.56 -22.97 -1.22
CA ALA A 553 9.01 -22.79 -1.24
C ALA A 553 9.43 -21.66 -2.21
N ALA A 554 8.76 -21.57 -3.37
CA ALA A 554 8.99 -20.53 -4.35
C ALA A 554 8.57 -19.14 -3.85
N ALA A 555 7.44 -19.03 -3.13
CA ALA A 555 7.00 -17.78 -2.51
C ALA A 555 7.92 -17.34 -1.35
N ALA A 556 8.40 -18.29 -0.55
CA ALA A 556 9.35 -18.04 0.53
C ALA A 556 10.75 -17.65 0.03
N GLY A 557 11.08 -17.97 -1.22
CA GLY A 557 12.41 -17.71 -1.80
C GLY A 557 13.48 -18.69 -1.34
N ASN A 558 13.10 -19.82 -0.74
CA ASN A 558 14.05 -20.79 -0.23
C ASN A 558 14.61 -21.65 -1.38
N PHE A 559 15.77 -21.23 -1.90
CA PHE A 559 16.44 -21.87 -3.03
C PHE A 559 16.78 -23.35 -2.78
N GLU A 560 17.16 -23.70 -1.55
CA GLU A 560 17.53 -25.07 -1.18
C GLU A 560 16.29 -25.98 -1.19
N LEU A 561 15.19 -25.55 -0.59
CA LEU A 561 13.92 -26.29 -0.64
C LEU A 561 13.38 -26.44 -2.06
N VAL A 562 13.45 -25.39 -2.87
CA VAL A 562 13.06 -25.46 -4.28
C VAL A 562 13.93 -26.47 -5.03
N SER A 563 15.25 -26.45 -4.80
CA SER A 563 16.15 -27.41 -5.43
C SER A 563 15.83 -28.85 -5.02
N LEU A 564 15.63 -29.09 -3.72
CA LEU A 564 15.28 -30.39 -3.18
C LEU A 564 13.95 -30.91 -3.76
N LEU A 565 12.89 -30.10 -3.73
CA LEU A 565 11.57 -30.51 -4.24
C LEU A 565 11.61 -30.82 -5.74
N LEU A 566 12.32 -30.01 -6.53
CA LEU A 566 12.50 -30.27 -7.97
C LEU A 566 13.32 -31.54 -8.24
N GLU A 567 14.35 -31.82 -7.45
CA GLU A 567 15.13 -33.06 -7.52
C GLU A 567 14.29 -34.29 -7.21
N ARG A 568 13.30 -34.17 -6.32
CA ARG A 568 12.31 -35.22 -6.03
C ARG A 568 11.16 -35.28 -7.02
N GLY A 569 11.17 -34.44 -8.06
CA GLY A 569 10.28 -34.54 -9.20
C GLY A 569 9.06 -33.63 -9.18
N ALA A 570 9.03 -32.62 -8.31
CA ALA A 570 7.96 -31.62 -8.24
C ALA A 570 7.75 -30.94 -9.60
N ASP A 571 6.50 -30.73 -9.99
CA ASP A 571 6.11 -30.10 -11.25
C ASP A 571 5.88 -28.59 -11.06
N PRO A 572 6.74 -27.71 -11.62
CA PRO A 572 6.62 -26.27 -11.46
C PRO A 572 5.43 -25.66 -12.22
N MET A 573 4.80 -26.44 -13.11
CA MET A 573 3.67 -26.02 -13.94
C MET A 573 2.32 -26.28 -13.27
N ILE A 574 2.29 -27.02 -12.15
CA ILE A 574 1.05 -27.20 -11.40
C ILE A 574 0.64 -25.86 -10.79
N GLY A 575 -0.50 -25.36 -11.28
CA GLY A 575 -1.13 -24.15 -10.77
C GLY A 575 -2.32 -24.52 -9.89
N THR A 576 -2.55 -23.73 -8.85
CA THR A 576 -3.72 -23.86 -7.98
C THR A 576 -4.68 -22.72 -8.28
N MET A 577 -5.99 -23.01 -8.29
CA MET A 577 -7.00 -21.99 -8.59
C MET A 577 -7.15 -21.02 -7.41
N TYR A 578 -6.84 -19.75 -7.63
CA TYR A 578 -7.13 -18.69 -6.67
C TYR A 578 -8.56 -18.16 -6.88
N ARG A 579 -9.58 -18.85 -6.34
CA ARG A 579 -10.95 -18.32 -6.38
C ARG A 579 -11.19 -17.32 -5.25
N ASN A 580 -10.65 -16.11 -5.40
CA ASN A 580 -11.26 -14.96 -4.74
C ASN A 580 -12.64 -14.77 -5.40
N GLY A 581 -13.72 -14.90 -4.64
CA GLY A 581 -15.10 -14.93 -5.15
C GLY A 581 -15.61 -13.69 -5.91
N ILE A 582 -14.75 -12.79 -6.40
CA ILE A 582 -15.12 -11.54 -7.08
C ILE A 582 -14.15 -11.14 -8.22
N SER A 583 -13.69 -12.08 -9.04
CA SER A 583 -13.11 -11.71 -10.34
C SER A 583 -13.65 -12.61 -11.45
N SER A 584 -14.31 -12.00 -12.43
CA SER A 584 -14.72 -12.61 -13.70
C SER A 584 -13.70 -12.35 -14.81
N ALA A 585 -12.45 -12.00 -14.48
CA ALA A 585 -11.36 -12.04 -15.44
C ALA A 585 -10.74 -13.45 -15.42
N PRO A 586 -10.25 -13.96 -16.57
CA PRO A 586 -9.67 -15.29 -16.65
C PRO A 586 -8.26 -15.24 -16.05
N GLN A 587 -8.15 -14.95 -14.74
CA GLN A 587 -6.90 -15.08 -14.01
C GLN A 587 -6.61 -16.57 -13.89
N GLY A 588 -5.58 -17.01 -14.61
CA GLY A 588 -5.13 -18.39 -14.65
C GLY A 588 -4.55 -18.87 -13.32
N ASP A 589 -4.23 -20.15 -13.30
CA ASP A 589 -3.78 -20.89 -12.13
C ASP A 589 -2.40 -20.38 -11.67
N MET A 590 -2.31 -19.92 -10.42
CA MET A 590 -1.05 -19.41 -9.87
C MET A 590 -0.09 -20.59 -9.73
N ASN A 591 1.01 -20.57 -10.48
CA ASN A 591 2.02 -21.61 -10.53
C ASN A 591 3.30 -21.19 -9.78
N SER A 592 4.28 -22.08 -9.67
CA SER A 592 5.53 -21.78 -8.96
C SER A 592 6.36 -20.68 -9.62
N PHE A 593 6.28 -20.54 -10.96
CA PHE A 593 6.95 -19.44 -11.67
C PHE A 593 6.34 -18.09 -11.31
N SER A 594 5.01 -18.01 -11.28
CA SER A 594 4.30 -16.78 -10.94
C SER A 594 4.48 -16.42 -9.47
N GLN A 595 4.60 -17.38 -8.55
CA GLN A 595 4.95 -17.09 -7.15
C GLN A 595 6.38 -16.60 -6.96
N ALA A 596 7.36 -17.26 -7.59
CA ALA A 596 8.74 -16.76 -7.55
C ALA A 596 8.85 -15.34 -8.14
N ALA A 597 8.10 -15.06 -9.21
CA ALA A 597 8.07 -13.76 -9.87
C ALA A 597 7.31 -12.69 -9.06
N ALA A 598 6.19 -13.05 -8.42
CA ALA A 598 5.40 -12.18 -7.55
C ALA A 598 6.16 -11.71 -6.31
N HIS A 599 7.14 -12.49 -5.85
CA HIS A 599 7.98 -12.16 -4.70
C HIS A 599 9.40 -11.72 -5.07
N GLY A 600 9.74 -11.63 -6.36
CA GLY A 600 11.02 -11.12 -6.83
C GLY A 600 12.21 -12.06 -6.65
N HIS A 601 11.97 -13.35 -6.42
CA HIS A 601 13.00 -14.35 -6.16
C HIS A 601 13.69 -14.78 -7.44
N ARG A 602 14.54 -13.90 -7.99
CA ARG A 602 15.23 -14.08 -9.28
C ARG A 602 16.04 -15.38 -9.38
N ASN A 603 16.73 -15.77 -8.32
CA ASN A 603 17.55 -16.99 -8.31
C ASN A 603 16.69 -18.26 -8.33
N VAL A 604 15.59 -18.25 -7.57
CA VAL A 604 14.59 -19.32 -7.57
C VAL A 604 13.92 -19.42 -8.93
N PHE A 605 13.54 -18.29 -9.52
CA PHE A 605 12.93 -18.25 -10.85
C PHE A 605 13.84 -18.89 -11.92
N ARG A 606 15.14 -18.58 -11.90
CA ARG A 606 16.12 -19.21 -12.79
C ARG A 606 16.29 -20.70 -12.54
N LYS A 607 16.25 -21.13 -11.27
CA LYS A 607 16.31 -22.55 -10.93
C LYS A 607 15.09 -23.31 -11.49
N LEU A 608 13.89 -22.73 -11.39
CA LEU A 608 12.67 -23.30 -11.99
C LEU A 608 12.81 -23.41 -13.52
N LEU A 609 13.41 -22.42 -14.18
CA LEU A 609 13.67 -22.46 -15.63
C LEU A 609 14.71 -23.49 -16.06
N SER A 610 15.63 -23.87 -15.16
CA SER A 610 16.72 -24.81 -15.47
C SER A 610 16.26 -26.26 -15.57
N GLN A 611 15.01 -26.57 -15.22
CA GLN A 611 14.48 -27.93 -15.24
C GLN A 611 14.16 -28.41 -16.67
N PRO A 612 14.50 -29.66 -17.03
CA PRO A 612 14.16 -30.24 -18.33
C PRO A 612 12.64 -30.45 -18.44
N GLU A 613 12.08 -30.19 -19.62
CA GLU A 613 10.65 -30.39 -19.87
C GLU A 613 10.31 -31.89 -19.83
N LYS A 614 9.42 -32.30 -18.90
CA LYS A 614 8.86 -33.65 -18.90
C LYS A 614 7.83 -33.74 -20.03
N GLU A 615 8.10 -34.53 -21.07
CA GLU A 615 7.10 -34.95 -22.05
C GLU A 615 6.08 -35.86 -21.35
N LYS A 616 4.92 -35.32 -20.91
CA LYS A 616 3.81 -36.16 -20.47
C LYS A 616 3.09 -36.69 -21.72
N SER A 617 3.13 -38.00 -21.90
CA SER A 617 2.46 -38.74 -22.97
C SER A 617 0.98 -38.97 -22.63
N ASP A 618 0.16 -37.92 -22.57
CA ASP A 618 -1.23 -38.06 -22.14
C ASP A 618 -2.26 -37.73 -23.22
N ILE A 619 -3.26 -38.60 -23.26
CA ILE A 619 -4.30 -38.83 -24.26
C ILE A 619 -5.32 -37.67 -24.23
N LEU A 620 -5.73 -37.21 -25.42
CA LEU A 620 -6.67 -36.10 -25.63
C LEU A 620 -8.00 -36.27 -24.89
N SER A 621 -8.49 -35.20 -24.26
CA SER A 621 -9.89 -35.09 -23.84
C SER A 621 -10.78 -34.62 -25.01
N LEU A 622 -12.03 -35.07 -25.07
CA LEU A 622 -12.95 -34.79 -26.18
C LEU A 622 -13.28 -33.29 -26.33
N GLU A 623 -13.20 -32.51 -25.25
CA GLU A 623 -13.38 -31.05 -25.25
C GLU A 623 -12.25 -30.32 -25.97
N GLU A 624 -11.00 -30.78 -25.84
CA GLU A 624 -9.85 -30.18 -26.51
C GLU A 624 -9.88 -30.43 -28.03
N ILE A 625 -10.38 -31.59 -28.45
CA ILE A 625 -10.55 -31.93 -29.88
C ILE A 625 -11.63 -31.02 -30.52
N LEU A 626 -12.66 -30.66 -29.77
CA LEU A 626 -13.77 -29.83 -30.27
C LEU A 626 -13.44 -28.33 -30.26
N ALA A 627 -12.54 -27.88 -29.38
CA ALA A 627 -12.12 -26.48 -29.28
C ALA A 627 -11.13 -26.04 -30.39
N GLU A 628 -10.44 -26.97 -31.05
CA GLU A 628 -9.49 -26.67 -32.14
C GLU A 628 -10.18 -26.46 -33.52
N GLY A 629 -11.50 -26.58 -33.61
CA GLY A 629 -12.24 -26.65 -34.88
C GLY A 629 -12.76 -25.34 -35.52
N SER A 630 -12.33 -24.13 -35.12
CA SER A 630 -12.96 -22.89 -35.62
C SER A 630 -12.09 -21.78 -36.21
N ASP A 631 -10.77 -21.93 -36.33
CA ASP A 631 -9.92 -20.88 -36.91
C ASP A 631 -9.35 -21.29 -38.27
N LEU A 632 -10.20 -21.25 -39.31
CA LEU A 632 -9.78 -21.24 -40.71
C LEU A 632 -9.86 -19.81 -41.26
N ALA A 633 -8.72 -19.12 -41.26
CA ALA A 633 -8.42 -18.07 -42.24
C ALA A 633 -6.90 -18.00 -42.47
N GLU A 634 -6.48 -18.44 -43.66
CA GLU A 634 -5.11 -18.50 -44.14
C GLU A 634 -4.46 -17.10 -44.23
N THR A 635 -3.19 -16.96 -43.82
CA THR A 635 -2.12 -16.39 -44.66
C THR A 635 -0.71 -16.59 -44.06
N ALA A 636 0.10 -17.36 -44.80
CA ALA A 636 1.56 -17.30 -44.99
C ALA A 636 2.55 -17.48 -43.80
N ASN A 637 3.12 -18.69 -43.76
CA ASN A 637 4.51 -19.09 -43.43
C ASN A 637 5.13 -18.62 -42.09
N THR A 638 5.04 -19.47 -41.08
CA THR A 638 6.00 -19.58 -39.96
C THR A 638 6.39 -21.05 -39.71
N PRO A 639 7.64 -21.35 -39.32
CA PRO A 639 8.13 -22.72 -39.20
C PRO A 639 7.71 -23.35 -37.86
N LEU A 640 7.24 -24.61 -37.95
CA LEU A 640 7.20 -25.65 -36.90
C LEU A 640 6.39 -25.32 -35.64
N CYS A 641 5.26 -26.03 -35.47
CA CYS A 641 4.40 -25.99 -34.29
C CYS A 641 5.19 -26.16 -32.97
N PRO A 642 5.07 -25.24 -31.99
CA PRO A 642 5.63 -25.46 -30.66
C PRO A 642 4.82 -26.56 -29.94
N SER A 643 5.53 -27.48 -29.26
CA SER A 643 4.95 -28.51 -28.38
C SER A 643 3.90 -27.93 -27.41
N ARG A 644 2.83 -28.68 -27.07
CA ARG A 644 1.79 -28.27 -26.10
C ARG A 644 2.38 -27.76 -24.77
N ASN A 645 3.50 -28.36 -24.32
CA ASN A 645 4.27 -27.93 -23.15
C ASN A 645 4.80 -26.49 -23.29
N SER A 646 5.20 -26.08 -24.49
CA SER A 646 5.68 -24.72 -24.76
C SER A 646 4.56 -23.68 -24.67
N LYS A 647 3.31 -24.03 -25.03
CA LYS A 647 2.15 -23.12 -24.89
C LYS A 647 1.74 -22.94 -23.44
N ALA A 648 1.70 -24.02 -22.64
CA ALA A 648 1.44 -23.95 -21.21
C ALA A 648 2.53 -23.16 -20.48
N LYS A 649 3.81 -23.42 -20.81
CA LYS A 649 4.96 -22.67 -20.29
C LYS A 649 4.90 -21.19 -20.65
N LEU A 650 4.56 -20.86 -21.90
CA LEU A 650 4.40 -19.48 -22.32
C LEU A 650 3.26 -18.78 -21.56
N LYS A 651 2.15 -19.47 -21.28
CA LYS A 651 1.06 -18.94 -20.45
C LYS A 651 1.53 -18.67 -19.02
N ALA A 652 2.20 -19.63 -18.39
CA ALA A 652 2.78 -19.48 -17.05
C ALA A 652 3.79 -18.32 -16.97
N LEU A 653 4.65 -18.17 -17.99
CA LEU A 653 5.62 -17.07 -18.05
C LEU A 653 4.96 -15.71 -18.29
N LYS A 654 3.88 -15.63 -19.07
CA LYS A 654 3.07 -14.41 -19.22
C LYS A 654 2.43 -14.00 -17.90
N GLU A 655 1.89 -14.96 -17.15
CA GLU A 655 1.33 -14.73 -15.81
C GLU A 655 2.44 -14.29 -14.84
N ALA A 656 3.59 -14.97 -14.85
CA ALA A 656 4.75 -14.58 -14.04
C ALA A 656 5.22 -13.15 -14.36
N MET A 657 5.28 -12.77 -15.64
CA MET A 657 5.62 -11.40 -16.07
C MET A 657 4.60 -10.39 -15.54
N TYR A 658 3.31 -10.73 -15.60
CA TYR A 658 2.24 -9.88 -15.06
C TYR A 658 2.38 -9.70 -13.54
N HIS A 659 2.68 -10.77 -12.80
CA HIS A 659 2.89 -10.70 -11.37
C HIS A 659 4.18 -9.97 -10.98
N SER A 660 5.30 -10.18 -11.67
CA SER A 660 6.54 -9.45 -11.37
C SER A 660 6.43 -7.96 -11.67
N ALA A 661 5.79 -7.59 -12.78
CA ALA A 661 5.61 -6.19 -13.16
C ALA A 661 4.80 -5.43 -12.12
N GLU A 662 3.67 -5.98 -11.67
CA GLU A 662 2.82 -5.29 -10.70
C GLU A 662 3.38 -5.24 -9.27
N HIS A 663 4.21 -6.20 -8.88
CA HIS A 663 4.85 -6.17 -7.57
C HIS A 663 6.15 -5.36 -7.52
N GLY A 664 6.58 -4.74 -8.62
CA GLY A 664 7.78 -3.88 -8.60
C GLY A 664 9.08 -4.55 -9.05
N TYR A 665 9.07 -5.83 -9.43
CA TYR A 665 10.28 -6.62 -9.68
C TYR A 665 10.73 -6.55 -11.14
N VAL A 666 11.14 -5.36 -11.58
CA VAL A 666 11.52 -5.07 -12.98
C VAL A 666 12.63 -5.99 -13.48
N ASP A 667 13.64 -6.31 -12.68
CA ASP A 667 14.74 -7.19 -13.14
C ASP A 667 14.24 -8.60 -13.49
N VAL A 668 13.25 -9.13 -12.76
CA VAL A 668 12.61 -10.42 -13.10
C VAL A 668 11.78 -10.25 -14.36
N THR A 669 11.02 -9.18 -14.50
CA THR A 669 10.22 -8.89 -15.70
C THR A 669 11.09 -8.80 -16.96
N ILE A 670 12.25 -8.15 -16.88
CA ILE A 670 13.22 -8.05 -17.98
C ILE A 670 13.86 -9.41 -18.27
N ASP A 671 14.21 -10.20 -17.25
CA ASP A 671 14.69 -11.57 -17.43
C ASP A 671 13.62 -12.41 -18.18
N ILE A 672 12.33 -12.31 -17.82
CA ILE A 672 11.24 -13.02 -18.52
C ILE A 672 11.06 -12.51 -19.95
N ARG A 673 11.16 -11.20 -20.17
CA ARG A 673 11.13 -10.60 -21.51
C ARG A 673 12.25 -11.13 -22.40
N SER A 674 13.44 -11.33 -21.84
CA SER A 674 14.59 -11.89 -22.56
C SER A 674 14.37 -13.33 -23.04
N LEU A 675 13.41 -14.05 -22.45
CA LEU A 675 13.00 -15.40 -22.87
C LEU A 675 12.01 -15.39 -24.06
N GLY A 676 11.67 -14.21 -24.59
CA GLY A 676 10.82 -14.08 -25.78
C GLY A 676 9.33 -13.87 -25.49
N VAL A 677 8.94 -13.68 -24.22
CA VAL A 677 7.56 -13.32 -23.87
C VAL A 677 7.29 -11.88 -24.36
N PRO A 678 6.21 -11.63 -25.12
CA PRO A 678 5.89 -10.28 -25.61
C PRO A 678 5.40 -9.39 -24.46
N TRP A 679 5.65 -8.09 -24.59
CA TRP A 679 5.05 -7.10 -23.69
C TRP A 679 3.53 -7.10 -23.84
N THR A 680 2.82 -7.02 -22.73
CA THR A 680 1.49 -6.43 -22.73
C THR A 680 1.62 -4.95 -22.42
N LEU A 681 0.68 -4.13 -22.89
CA LEU A 681 0.67 -2.71 -22.58
C LEU A 681 0.84 -2.43 -21.07
N HIS A 682 0.08 -3.14 -20.24
CA HIS A 682 0.14 -3.04 -18.79
C HIS A 682 1.53 -3.40 -18.21
N THR A 683 2.10 -4.55 -18.58
CA THR A 683 3.41 -5.00 -18.04
C THR A 683 4.54 -4.07 -18.45
N TRP A 684 4.50 -3.52 -19.66
CA TRP A 684 5.44 -2.52 -20.14
C TRP A 684 5.32 -1.20 -19.35
N LEU A 685 4.09 -0.73 -19.15
CA LEU A 685 3.80 0.55 -18.51
C LEU A 685 4.21 0.52 -17.02
N GLU A 686 3.89 -0.55 -16.30
CA GLU A 686 4.36 -0.71 -14.92
C GLU A 686 5.88 -0.85 -14.84
N SER A 687 6.51 -1.61 -15.75
CA SER A 687 7.98 -1.70 -15.81
C SER A 687 8.65 -0.34 -16.06
N LEU A 688 8.06 0.48 -16.93
CA LEU A 688 8.51 1.85 -17.20
C LEU A 688 8.35 2.74 -15.96
N ARG A 689 7.19 2.66 -15.29
CA ARG A 689 6.88 3.43 -14.08
C ARG A 689 7.89 3.16 -12.97
N ILE A 690 8.14 1.88 -12.68
CA ILE A 690 9.08 1.46 -11.63
C ILE A 690 10.50 1.87 -12.00
N SER A 691 10.91 1.70 -13.27
CA SER A 691 12.23 2.12 -13.74
C SER A 691 12.45 3.63 -13.60
N PHE A 692 11.39 4.43 -13.80
CA PHE A 692 11.40 5.87 -13.60
C PHE A 692 11.54 6.25 -12.12
N HIS A 693 10.75 5.63 -11.23
CA HIS A 693 10.83 5.85 -9.79
C HIS A 693 12.19 5.44 -9.21
N GLN A 694 12.80 4.36 -9.70
CA GLN A 694 14.14 3.92 -9.30
C GLN A 694 15.26 4.71 -10.00
N HIS A 695 14.94 5.67 -10.86
CA HIS A 695 15.89 6.48 -11.63
C HIS A 695 16.88 5.67 -12.50
N ARG A 696 16.48 4.48 -12.96
CA ARG A 696 17.33 3.58 -13.77
C ARG A 696 17.28 3.97 -15.26
N ARG A 697 17.98 5.04 -15.61
CA ARG A 697 17.99 5.64 -16.97
C ARG A 697 18.25 4.64 -18.13
N PRO A 698 19.21 3.69 -18.04
CA PRO A 698 19.43 2.74 -19.13
C PRO A 698 18.22 1.84 -19.40
N LEU A 699 17.52 1.43 -18.33
CA LEU A 699 16.31 0.61 -18.47
C LEU A 699 15.16 1.39 -19.10
N ILE A 700 14.98 2.66 -18.70
CA ILE A 700 13.99 3.55 -19.32
C ILE A 700 14.25 3.64 -20.83
N GLN A 701 15.50 3.88 -21.24
CA GLN A 701 15.86 3.97 -22.66
C GLN A 701 15.61 2.66 -23.43
N CYS A 702 15.88 1.51 -22.82
CA CYS A 702 15.56 0.20 -23.42
C CYS A 702 14.05 -0.01 -23.55
N LEU A 703 13.28 0.27 -22.50
CA LEU A 703 11.83 0.10 -22.48
C LEU A 703 11.13 1.01 -23.51
N LEU A 704 11.53 2.27 -23.61
CA LEU A 704 11.00 3.20 -24.61
C LEU A 704 11.30 2.71 -26.04
N LYS A 705 12.47 2.13 -26.29
CA LYS A 705 12.81 1.54 -27.59
C LYS A 705 11.94 0.31 -27.94
N GLU A 706 11.50 -0.44 -26.93
CA GLU A 706 10.66 -1.63 -27.10
C GLU A 706 9.16 -1.33 -27.22
N PHE A 707 8.71 -0.09 -27.03
CA PHE A 707 7.30 0.30 -27.16
C PHE A 707 6.68 -0.15 -28.51
N LYS A 708 7.46 -0.09 -29.60
CA LYS A 708 7.06 -0.56 -30.94
C LYS A 708 6.66 -2.05 -31.03
N SER A 709 6.94 -2.84 -30.00
CA SER A 709 6.53 -4.25 -29.94
C SER A 709 5.07 -4.42 -29.52
N ILE A 710 4.47 -3.39 -28.90
CA ILE A 710 3.05 -3.32 -28.54
C ILE A 710 2.29 -2.86 -29.79
N GLN A 711 1.33 -3.66 -30.23
CA GLN A 711 0.53 -3.33 -31.42
C GLN A 711 -0.51 -2.25 -31.10
N GLU A 712 -0.87 -1.44 -32.10
CA GLU A 712 -1.88 -0.37 -31.95
C GLU A 712 -3.27 -0.90 -31.55
N GLU A 713 -3.58 -2.15 -31.87
CA GLU A 713 -4.81 -2.86 -31.49
C GLU A 713 -4.88 -3.17 -29.98
N GLU A 714 -3.73 -3.19 -29.30
CA GLU A 714 -3.63 -3.43 -27.85
C GLU A 714 -3.70 -2.14 -27.04
N TYR A 715 -3.89 -0.98 -27.68
CA TYR A 715 -4.03 0.29 -26.98
C TYR A 715 -5.34 0.32 -26.19
N THR A 716 -5.24 0.29 -24.86
CA THR A 716 -6.37 0.39 -23.93
C THR A 716 -6.51 1.79 -23.35
N GLU A 717 -7.60 2.04 -22.61
CA GLU A 717 -7.80 3.29 -21.86
C GLU A 717 -6.67 3.56 -20.83
N GLU A 718 -5.94 2.52 -20.41
CA GLU A 718 -4.79 2.61 -19.52
C GLU A 718 -3.64 3.42 -20.13
N LEU A 719 -3.38 3.29 -21.44
CA LEU A 719 -2.36 4.09 -22.12
C LEU A 719 -2.67 5.59 -22.01
N VAL A 720 -3.93 5.98 -22.12
CA VAL A 720 -4.36 7.39 -22.07
C VAL A 720 -4.37 7.91 -20.63
N THR A 721 -4.86 7.12 -19.69
CA THR A 721 -5.09 7.54 -18.30
C THR A 721 -3.84 7.46 -17.42
N GLN A 722 -2.94 6.49 -17.67
CA GLN A 722 -1.73 6.23 -16.88
C GLN A 722 -0.46 6.43 -17.72
N GLY A 723 -0.43 5.89 -18.95
CA GLY A 723 0.76 5.84 -19.79
C GLY A 723 1.23 7.21 -20.28
N LEU A 724 0.35 7.99 -20.89
CA LEU A 724 0.66 9.34 -21.37
C LEU A 724 1.13 10.26 -20.23
N PRO A 725 0.42 10.39 -19.09
CA PRO A 725 0.92 11.19 -17.97
C PRO A 725 2.35 10.78 -17.56
N LEU A 726 2.61 9.48 -17.39
CA LEU A 726 3.94 8.98 -17.02
C LEU A 726 5.00 9.35 -18.06
N MET A 727 4.71 9.21 -19.35
CA MET A 727 5.63 9.56 -20.43
C MET A 727 5.93 11.06 -20.50
N PHE A 728 4.92 11.92 -20.29
CA PHE A 728 5.11 13.37 -20.22
C PHE A 728 5.86 13.78 -18.95
N GLU A 729 5.66 13.09 -17.82
CA GLU A 729 6.47 13.27 -16.61
C GLU A 729 7.93 12.88 -16.84
N ILE A 730 8.19 11.75 -17.53
CA ILE A 730 9.55 11.36 -17.93
C ILE A 730 10.16 12.43 -18.84
N LEU A 731 9.42 12.94 -19.83
CA LEU A 731 9.90 14.01 -20.71
C LEU A 731 10.29 15.27 -19.92
N LYS A 732 9.43 15.67 -18.96
CA LYS A 732 9.64 16.85 -18.10
C LYS A 732 10.84 16.68 -17.17
N ALA A 733 11.01 15.50 -16.59
CA ALA A 733 12.09 15.21 -15.64
C ALA A 733 13.43 14.92 -16.34
N SER A 734 13.40 14.39 -17.57
CA SER A 734 14.61 13.99 -18.28
C SER A 734 15.27 15.19 -18.97
N LYS A 735 16.57 15.38 -18.70
CA LYS A 735 17.45 16.28 -19.46
C LYS A 735 18.25 15.54 -20.54
N ASN A 736 17.88 14.29 -20.82
CA ASN A 736 18.62 13.42 -21.73
C ASN A 736 17.97 13.46 -23.11
N GLU A 737 18.71 13.98 -24.09
CA GLU A 737 18.24 14.12 -25.47
C GLU A 737 17.77 12.80 -26.07
N VAL A 738 18.41 11.68 -25.73
CA VAL A 738 18.04 10.36 -26.27
C VAL A 738 16.67 9.91 -25.77
N ILE A 739 16.36 10.16 -24.50
CA ILE A 739 15.06 9.84 -23.91
C ILE A 739 13.99 10.74 -24.54
N SER A 740 14.26 12.04 -24.67
CA SER A 740 13.35 12.99 -25.31
C SER A 740 13.06 12.62 -26.78
N GLN A 741 14.09 12.21 -27.54
CA GLN A 741 13.93 11.74 -28.91
C GLN A 741 13.08 10.46 -28.99
N GLN A 742 13.32 9.48 -28.11
CA GLN A 742 12.52 8.25 -28.08
C GLN A 742 11.05 8.52 -27.72
N LEU A 743 10.80 9.41 -26.75
CA LEU A 743 9.44 9.82 -26.40
C LEU A 743 8.77 10.57 -27.55
N ALA A 744 9.50 11.42 -28.28
CA ALA A 744 8.99 12.07 -29.48
C ALA A 744 8.58 11.05 -30.56
N VAL A 745 9.34 9.95 -30.75
CA VAL A 745 8.96 8.86 -31.67
C VAL A 745 7.62 8.28 -31.25
N ILE A 746 7.49 7.95 -29.97
CA ILE A 746 6.28 7.31 -29.45
C ILE A 746 5.09 8.26 -29.56
N PHE A 747 5.23 9.54 -29.20
CA PHE A 747 4.13 10.50 -29.31
C PHE A 747 3.67 10.71 -30.75
N SER A 748 4.60 10.80 -31.70
CA SER A 748 4.25 10.89 -33.12
C SER A 748 3.62 9.60 -33.65
N GLN A 749 4.06 8.42 -33.17
CA GLN A 749 3.44 7.13 -33.49
C GLN A 749 2.00 7.06 -32.94
N CYS A 750 1.79 7.38 -31.66
CA CYS A 750 0.48 7.39 -31.02
C CYS A 750 -0.49 8.44 -31.59
N TYR A 751 0.01 9.53 -32.17
CA TYR A 751 -0.83 10.51 -32.86
C TYR A 751 -1.39 9.98 -34.19
N GLY A 752 -0.67 9.03 -34.80
CA GLY A 752 -1.04 8.33 -36.02
C GLY A 752 -0.76 9.11 -37.32
N PRO A 753 -0.85 8.43 -38.48
CA PRO A 753 -0.53 9.03 -39.79
C PRO A 753 -1.60 10.04 -40.28
N TYR A 754 -2.79 10.01 -39.68
CA TYR A 754 -3.96 10.78 -40.09
C TYR A 754 -3.73 12.31 -40.10
N PRO A 755 -4.42 13.06 -40.96
CA PRO A 755 -4.30 14.51 -41.01
C PRO A 755 -4.84 15.16 -39.73
N ILE A 756 -4.25 16.30 -39.34
CA ILE A 756 -4.73 17.11 -38.21
C ILE A 756 -6.15 17.60 -38.53
N PRO A 757 -7.12 17.52 -37.59
CA PRO A 757 -8.47 18.01 -37.81
C PRO A 757 -8.48 19.45 -38.35
N LYS A 758 -9.12 19.66 -39.50
CA LYS A 758 -9.16 20.98 -40.15
C LYS A 758 -10.12 21.91 -39.41
N LEU A 759 -9.73 23.16 -39.26
CA LEU A 759 -10.61 24.22 -38.76
C LEU A 759 -11.73 24.51 -39.77
N THR A 760 -12.97 24.53 -39.30
CA THR A 760 -14.17 24.76 -40.12
C THR A 760 -14.54 26.24 -40.15
N GLU A 761 -14.90 26.76 -41.33
CA GLU A 761 -15.35 28.16 -41.48
C GLU A 761 -16.71 28.38 -40.84
N ILE A 762 -16.86 29.51 -40.13
CA ILE A 762 -18.14 29.97 -39.61
C ILE A 762 -18.80 30.88 -40.64
N LYS A 763 -19.82 30.37 -41.35
CA LYS A 763 -20.60 31.18 -42.29
C LYS A 763 -21.73 31.92 -41.56
N ARG A 764 -21.48 33.16 -41.11
CA ARG A 764 -22.53 34.07 -40.63
C ARG A 764 -22.99 35.00 -41.75
N LYS A 765 -24.29 35.00 -42.06
CA LYS A 765 -24.89 36.02 -42.92
C LYS A 765 -25.13 37.30 -42.10
N GLN A 766 -24.42 38.38 -42.41
CA GLN A 766 -24.70 39.70 -41.84
C GLN A 766 -26.10 40.17 -42.26
N THR A 767 -26.86 40.70 -41.31
CA THR A 767 -28.27 41.12 -41.49
C THR A 767 -28.41 42.53 -42.05
N SER A 768 -27.38 43.36 -41.91
CA SER A 768 -27.27 44.72 -42.42
C SER A 768 -26.09 44.79 -43.40
N ARG A 769 -26.36 45.17 -44.65
CA ARG A 769 -25.32 45.35 -45.69
C ARG A 769 -25.41 46.77 -46.21
N LEU A 770 -24.29 47.51 -46.11
CA LEU A 770 -24.10 48.79 -46.79
C LEU A 770 -23.19 48.54 -47.98
N ASP A 771 -23.40 49.31 -49.06
CA ASP A 771 -22.55 49.21 -50.25
C ASP A 771 -21.08 49.51 -49.86
N PRO A 772 -20.12 48.66 -50.27
CA PRO A 772 -18.70 48.92 -50.07
C PRO A 772 -18.21 50.29 -50.56
N HIS A 773 -18.92 50.93 -51.50
CA HIS A 773 -18.63 52.31 -51.93
C HIS A 773 -18.67 53.33 -50.79
N PHE A 774 -19.42 53.07 -49.71
CA PHE A 774 -19.51 53.95 -48.54
C PHE A 774 -18.41 53.71 -47.49
N LEU A 775 -17.43 52.85 -47.77
CA LEU A 775 -16.29 52.61 -46.88
C LEU A 775 -15.43 53.87 -46.76
N ASN A 776 -15.24 54.36 -45.53
CA ASN A 776 -14.42 55.53 -45.22
C ASN A 776 -14.83 56.82 -45.97
N ASN A 777 -16.12 56.97 -46.28
CA ASN A 777 -16.66 58.17 -46.92
C ASN A 777 -17.15 59.19 -45.87
N LYS A 778 -16.63 60.42 -45.94
CA LYS A 778 -16.92 61.51 -45.00
C LYS A 778 -18.35 62.06 -45.10
N GLU A 779 -18.95 62.09 -46.28
CA GLU A 779 -20.21 62.80 -46.51
C GLU A 779 -21.42 62.09 -45.88
N MET A 780 -21.35 60.76 -45.72
CA MET A 780 -22.48 59.91 -45.32
C MET A 780 -22.26 59.17 -43.98
N SER A 781 -21.15 59.42 -43.29
CA SER A 781 -20.82 58.76 -42.02
C SER A 781 -21.49 59.43 -40.81
N ASP A 782 -21.99 58.64 -39.87
CA ASP A 782 -22.61 59.10 -38.61
C ASP A 782 -21.71 58.84 -37.37
N VAL A 783 -20.53 58.25 -37.57
CA VAL A 783 -19.46 58.09 -36.57
C VAL A 783 -18.08 58.24 -37.21
N THR A 784 -17.14 58.83 -36.47
CA THR A 784 -15.74 58.95 -36.87
C THR A 784 -14.86 58.25 -35.83
N PHE A 785 -13.96 57.38 -36.27
CA PHE A 785 -12.91 56.82 -35.44
C PHE A 785 -11.61 57.59 -35.66
N ILE A 786 -10.81 57.77 -34.62
CA ILE A 786 -9.44 58.29 -34.73
C ILE A 786 -8.51 57.11 -34.45
N VAL A 787 -7.82 56.65 -35.49
CA VAL A 787 -6.90 55.50 -35.42
C VAL A 787 -5.51 56.00 -35.79
N GLU A 788 -4.55 55.88 -34.88
CA GLU A 788 -3.19 56.44 -35.03
C GLU A 788 -3.20 57.94 -35.43
N GLY A 789 -4.12 58.71 -34.87
CA GLY A 789 -4.28 60.15 -35.17
C GLY A 789 -4.93 60.46 -36.52
N ARG A 790 -5.36 59.45 -37.30
CA ARG A 790 -6.06 59.63 -38.59
C ARG A 790 -7.56 59.37 -38.45
N PRO A 791 -8.43 60.21 -39.05
CA PRO A 791 -9.86 59.96 -39.04
C PRO A 791 -10.23 58.78 -39.96
N PHE A 792 -11.19 57.98 -39.52
CA PHE A 792 -11.83 56.90 -40.27
C PHE A 792 -13.35 57.01 -40.15
N TYR A 793 -14.04 57.16 -41.27
CA TYR A 793 -15.48 57.43 -41.33
C TYR A 793 -16.29 56.13 -41.46
N ALA A 794 -17.27 55.90 -40.58
CA ALA A 794 -18.04 54.65 -40.55
C ALA A 794 -19.53 54.88 -40.20
N HIS A 795 -20.32 53.81 -40.19
CA HIS A 795 -21.78 53.86 -40.00
C HIS A 795 -22.23 53.08 -38.75
N LYS A 796 -22.91 53.73 -37.80
CA LYS A 796 -23.34 53.17 -36.52
C LYS A 796 -24.22 51.93 -36.72
N VAL A 797 -25.16 51.96 -37.64
CA VAL A 797 -26.11 50.86 -37.89
C VAL A 797 -25.39 49.53 -38.21
N LEU A 798 -24.35 49.57 -39.05
CA LEU A 798 -23.54 48.40 -39.41
C LEU A 798 -22.76 47.88 -38.20
N LEU A 799 -22.14 48.80 -37.43
CA LEU A 799 -21.29 48.46 -36.29
C LEU A 799 -22.09 47.91 -35.10
N PHE A 800 -23.28 48.45 -34.83
CA PHE A 800 -24.18 48.00 -33.77
C PHE A 800 -24.67 46.57 -33.98
N THR A 801 -24.86 46.18 -35.24
CA THR A 801 -25.39 44.86 -35.62
C THR A 801 -24.28 43.83 -35.81
N ALA A 802 -23.07 44.26 -36.19
CA ALA A 802 -21.95 43.35 -36.46
C ALA A 802 -21.21 42.85 -35.21
N SER A 803 -21.09 43.66 -34.15
CA SER A 803 -20.31 43.28 -32.97
C SER A 803 -20.87 43.85 -31.67
N PRO A 804 -20.94 43.03 -30.60
CA PRO A 804 -21.28 43.50 -29.27
C PRO A 804 -20.25 44.50 -28.71
N ARG A 805 -18.97 44.37 -29.07
CA ARG A 805 -17.92 45.32 -28.66
C ARG A 805 -18.12 46.69 -29.30
N PHE A 806 -18.39 46.73 -30.61
CA PHE A 806 -18.67 48.00 -31.29
C PHE A 806 -19.94 48.65 -30.74
N LYS A 807 -21.00 47.87 -30.48
CA LYS A 807 -22.19 48.35 -29.79
C LYS A 807 -21.86 48.98 -28.44
N ALA A 808 -21.06 48.31 -27.60
CA ALA A 808 -20.65 48.83 -26.29
C ALA A 808 -19.83 50.12 -26.41
N LEU A 809 -18.87 50.19 -27.33
CA LEU A 809 -18.06 51.39 -27.59
C LEU A 809 -18.92 52.59 -28.01
N LEU A 810 -20.00 52.35 -28.75
CA LEU A 810 -20.91 53.39 -29.22
C LEU A 810 -21.94 53.81 -28.16
N THR A 811 -22.33 52.92 -27.24
CA THR A 811 -23.32 53.22 -26.18
C THR A 811 -22.75 53.91 -24.96
N ASN A 812 -21.45 53.77 -24.68
CA ASN A 812 -20.84 54.18 -23.41
C ASN A 812 -20.51 55.70 -23.33
N LYS A 813 -21.22 56.56 -24.06
CA LYS A 813 -20.96 58.01 -24.08
C LYS A 813 -21.93 58.82 -23.23
N SER A 814 -21.35 59.67 -22.38
CA SER A 814 -21.94 60.87 -21.79
C SER A 814 -21.83 62.03 -22.78
N THR A 815 -22.96 62.73 -22.94
CA THR A 815 -23.22 64.07 -23.50
C THR A 815 -22.03 65.03 -23.71
N ALA A 816 -21.21 64.83 -24.75
CA ALA A 816 -20.30 65.87 -25.27
C ALA A 816 -20.15 65.77 -26.80
N GLU A 817 -20.12 66.93 -27.45
CA GLU A 817 -20.48 67.22 -28.85
C GLU A 817 -19.57 66.66 -29.96
N ASN A 818 -18.70 65.67 -29.70
CA ASN A 818 -17.83 65.09 -30.73
C ASN A 818 -18.08 63.58 -30.91
N ASN A 819 -18.64 63.21 -32.07
CA ASN A 819 -18.86 61.83 -32.55
C ASN A 819 -17.55 61.05 -32.84
N CYS A 820 -16.40 61.50 -32.32
CA CYS A 820 -15.09 60.88 -32.50
C CYS A 820 -14.81 59.78 -31.45
N ILE A 821 -14.29 58.63 -31.86
CA ILE A 821 -13.89 57.51 -30.98
C ILE A 821 -12.43 57.16 -31.25
N GLU A 822 -11.58 57.29 -30.24
CA GLU A 822 -10.15 56.94 -30.37
C GLU A 822 -9.92 55.44 -30.23
N ILE A 823 -9.11 54.89 -31.14
CA ILE A 823 -8.63 53.50 -31.11
C ILE A 823 -7.10 53.55 -31.15
N ASN A 824 -6.48 53.31 -30.00
CA ASN A 824 -5.03 53.44 -29.83
C ASN A 824 -4.28 52.11 -29.95
N TYR A 825 -4.99 50.99 -30.04
CA TYR A 825 -4.42 49.64 -29.92
C TYR A 825 -4.41 48.84 -31.23
N VAL A 826 -4.83 49.45 -32.35
CA VAL A 826 -4.90 48.80 -33.66
C VAL A 826 -4.33 49.76 -34.71
N LYS A 827 -3.44 49.27 -35.57
CA LYS A 827 -2.88 50.08 -36.67
C LYS A 827 -3.96 50.46 -37.69
N TYR A 828 -3.81 51.62 -38.35
CA TYR A 828 -4.80 52.14 -39.28
C TYR A 828 -5.17 51.14 -40.39
N HIS A 829 -4.18 50.49 -41.00
CA HIS A 829 -4.40 49.51 -42.09
C HIS A 829 -5.12 48.24 -41.61
N ILE A 830 -4.83 47.76 -40.40
CA ILE A 830 -5.53 46.59 -39.82
C ILE A 830 -6.99 46.95 -39.51
N PHE A 831 -7.25 48.15 -39.00
CA PHE A 831 -8.60 48.64 -38.78
C PHE A 831 -9.37 48.79 -40.09
N GLN A 832 -8.70 49.23 -41.16
CA GLN A 832 -9.28 49.27 -42.50
C GLN A 832 -9.69 47.88 -43.00
N LEU A 833 -8.87 46.84 -42.79
CA LEU A 833 -9.24 45.44 -43.12
C LEU A 833 -10.45 44.96 -42.32
N VAL A 834 -10.53 45.27 -41.03
CA VAL A 834 -11.70 44.97 -40.19
C VAL A 834 -12.96 45.64 -40.76
N MET A 835 -12.87 46.91 -41.18
CA MET A 835 -13.99 47.62 -41.78
C MET A 835 -14.34 47.08 -43.16
N GLN A 836 -13.37 46.72 -44.00
CA GLN A 836 -13.60 46.05 -45.26
C GLN A 836 -14.40 44.75 -45.08
N TYR A 837 -14.04 43.92 -44.10
CA TYR A 837 -14.80 42.71 -43.76
C TYR A 837 -16.28 43.03 -43.47
N LEU A 838 -16.54 44.08 -42.68
CA LEU A 838 -17.89 44.47 -42.29
C LEU A 838 -18.72 45.02 -43.45
N TYR A 839 -18.12 45.75 -44.39
CA TYR A 839 -18.82 46.32 -45.54
C TYR A 839 -19.01 45.31 -46.67
N TYR A 840 -18.03 44.45 -46.92
CA TYR A 840 -18.15 43.40 -47.96
C TYR A 840 -19.07 42.25 -47.54
N GLY A 841 -19.40 42.13 -46.26
CA GLY A 841 -20.37 41.14 -45.80
C GLY A 841 -19.83 39.72 -45.70
N GLY A 842 -18.50 39.55 -45.64
CA GLY A 842 -17.80 38.26 -45.64
C GLY A 842 -16.29 38.38 -45.87
N THR A 843 -15.62 37.22 -45.93
CA THR A 843 -14.15 37.11 -46.07
C THR A 843 -13.68 36.87 -47.50
N GLU A 844 -14.59 36.62 -48.45
CA GLU A 844 -14.26 36.22 -49.84
C GLU A 844 -13.50 37.29 -50.64
N SER A 845 -13.62 38.57 -50.27
CA SER A 845 -12.98 39.71 -50.95
C SER A 845 -11.79 40.31 -50.19
N LEU A 846 -11.38 39.73 -49.05
CA LEU A 846 -10.28 40.25 -48.24
C LEU A 846 -8.93 39.74 -48.74
N LEU A 847 -8.04 40.65 -49.14
CA LEU A 847 -6.66 40.35 -49.46
C LEU A 847 -5.79 40.56 -48.22
N ILE A 848 -5.54 39.49 -47.47
CA ILE A 848 -4.74 39.53 -46.24
C ILE A 848 -3.31 39.07 -46.56
N LYS A 849 -2.31 39.90 -46.28
CA LYS A 849 -0.90 39.51 -46.41
C LYS A 849 -0.45 38.70 -45.19
N ASN A 850 0.48 37.77 -45.37
CA ASN A 850 0.96 36.90 -44.28
C ASN A 850 1.42 37.66 -43.02
N ASN A 851 2.12 38.78 -43.20
CA ASN A 851 2.65 39.58 -42.09
C ASN A 851 1.56 40.35 -41.33
N GLU A 852 0.35 40.48 -41.88
CA GLU A 852 -0.77 41.23 -41.32
C GLU A 852 -1.74 40.30 -40.55
N ILE A 853 -1.67 38.97 -40.75
CA ILE A 853 -2.64 38.00 -40.22
C ILE A 853 -2.68 38.01 -38.69
N MET A 854 -1.53 38.02 -38.02
CA MET A 854 -1.46 37.93 -36.55
C MET A 854 -2.02 39.18 -35.88
N GLU A 855 -1.77 40.35 -36.48
CA GLU A 855 -2.35 41.62 -36.03
C GLU A 855 -3.86 41.66 -36.30
N LEU A 856 -4.30 41.18 -37.47
CA LEU A 856 -5.72 41.08 -37.80
C LEU A 856 -6.46 40.09 -36.89
N LEU A 857 -5.85 38.97 -36.52
CA LEU A 857 -6.38 38.02 -35.55
C LEU A 857 -6.59 38.70 -34.19
N SER A 858 -5.60 39.46 -33.71
CA SER A 858 -5.71 40.22 -32.46
C SER A 858 -6.83 41.26 -32.50
N ALA A 859 -6.97 41.98 -33.62
CA ALA A 859 -8.02 42.96 -33.82
C ALA A 859 -9.40 42.30 -33.90
N SER A 860 -9.53 41.18 -34.61
CA SER A 860 -10.78 40.43 -34.74
C SER A 860 -11.28 39.92 -33.39
N LYS A 861 -10.37 39.45 -32.52
CA LYS A 861 -10.67 39.06 -31.14
C LYS A 861 -11.08 40.26 -30.29
N PHE A 862 -10.32 41.36 -30.35
CA PHE A 862 -10.61 42.59 -29.61
C PHE A 862 -12.00 43.14 -29.94
N PHE A 863 -12.36 43.17 -31.22
CA PHE A 863 -13.68 43.59 -31.70
C PHE A 863 -14.75 42.48 -31.65
N GLN A 864 -14.45 41.30 -31.10
CA GLN A 864 -15.41 40.19 -30.94
C GLN A 864 -16.08 39.75 -32.26
N LEU A 865 -15.30 39.65 -33.34
CA LEU A 865 -15.75 39.25 -34.68
C LEU A 865 -15.42 37.77 -34.95
N GLU A 866 -16.25 36.86 -34.44
CA GLU A 866 -15.98 35.40 -34.44
C GLU A 866 -15.72 34.79 -35.83
N ALA A 867 -16.45 35.19 -36.87
CA ALA A 867 -16.27 34.62 -38.21
C ALA A 867 -14.98 35.11 -38.89
N LEU A 868 -14.61 36.38 -38.70
CA LEU A 868 -13.32 36.92 -39.16
C LEU A 868 -12.16 36.27 -38.38
N GLN A 869 -12.33 36.10 -37.06
CA GLN A 869 -11.38 35.40 -36.20
C GLN A 869 -11.13 33.97 -36.72
N ARG A 870 -12.18 33.17 -36.93
CA ARG A 870 -12.07 31.81 -37.46
C ARG A 870 -11.40 31.75 -38.83
N HIS A 871 -11.67 32.71 -39.71
CA HIS A 871 -11.02 32.78 -41.01
C HIS A 871 -9.51 33.07 -40.87
N CYS A 872 -9.12 34.00 -39.99
CA CYS A 872 -7.71 34.25 -39.68
C CYS A 872 -7.03 32.99 -39.11
N GLU A 873 -7.69 32.26 -38.20
CA GLU A 873 -7.19 30.99 -37.66
C GLU A 873 -6.93 29.95 -38.77
N ILE A 874 -7.82 29.85 -39.76
CA ILE A 874 -7.66 28.93 -40.90
C ILE A 874 -6.45 29.31 -41.76
N ILE A 875 -6.18 30.59 -41.97
CA ILE A 875 -5.00 31.03 -42.73
C ILE A 875 -3.72 30.76 -41.92
N CYS A 876 -3.73 31.01 -40.60
CA CYS A 876 -2.62 30.63 -39.71
C CYS A 876 -2.35 29.11 -39.76
N ALA A 877 -3.40 28.29 -39.68
CA ALA A 877 -3.29 26.84 -39.75
C ALA A 877 -2.71 26.34 -41.10
N LYS A 878 -2.97 27.05 -42.21
CA LYS A 878 -2.40 26.74 -43.53
C LYS A 878 -0.95 27.19 -43.71
N SER A 879 -0.52 28.22 -42.98
CA SER A 879 0.81 28.82 -43.08
C SER A 879 1.81 28.29 -42.05
N ILE A 880 1.37 27.40 -41.16
CA ILE A 880 2.21 26.80 -40.12
C ILE A 880 3.31 25.92 -40.75
N ASN A 881 4.54 26.07 -40.25
CA ASN A 881 5.72 25.30 -40.60
C ASN A 881 6.62 25.11 -39.37
N THR A 882 7.77 24.43 -39.52
CA THR A 882 8.68 24.13 -38.40
C THR A 882 9.40 25.34 -37.80
N GLU A 883 9.38 26.49 -38.49
CA GLU A 883 10.06 27.72 -38.05
C GLU A 883 9.10 28.67 -37.32
N ASN A 884 7.85 28.79 -37.77
CA ASN A 884 6.88 29.75 -37.26
C ASN A 884 5.86 29.15 -36.26
N CYS A 885 5.85 27.84 -36.05
CA CYS A 885 4.82 27.16 -35.26
C CYS A 885 4.80 27.60 -33.79
N VAL A 886 5.96 27.89 -33.20
CA VAL A 886 6.08 28.34 -31.80
C VAL A 886 5.49 29.75 -31.64
N ASP A 887 5.78 30.67 -32.56
CA ASP A 887 5.27 32.04 -32.55
C ASP A 887 3.75 32.08 -32.72
N ILE A 888 3.22 31.27 -33.66
CA ILE A 888 1.77 31.18 -33.89
C ILE A 888 1.07 30.64 -32.63
N TYR A 889 1.63 29.63 -31.98
CA TYR A 889 1.09 29.07 -30.75
C TYR A 889 1.09 30.06 -29.58
N ASN A 890 2.20 30.74 -29.33
CA ASN A 890 2.33 31.71 -28.26
C ASN A 890 1.32 32.85 -28.42
N HIS A 891 1.13 33.35 -29.64
CA HIS A 891 0.13 34.38 -29.93
C HIS A 891 -1.31 33.86 -29.78
N ALA A 892 -1.59 32.63 -30.20
CA ALA A 892 -2.90 32.00 -30.03
C ALA A 892 -3.28 31.83 -28.55
N LYS A 893 -2.32 31.41 -27.71
CA LYS A 893 -2.50 31.32 -26.25
C LYS A 893 -2.66 32.70 -25.60
N PHE A 894 -1.85 33.69 -26.00
CA PHE A 894 -1.98 35.06 -25.51
C PHE A 894 -3.35 35.67 -25.80
N LEU A 895 -3.92 35.42 -26.99
CA LEU A 895 -5.24 35.90 -27.39
C LEU A 895 -6.41 35.06 -26.83
N GLY A 896 -6.14 33.89 -26.22
CA GLY A 896 -7.17 32.97 -25.76
C GLY A 896 -8.01 32.41 -26.91
N VAL A 897 -7.34 31.89 -27.94
CA VAL A 897 -7.96 31.27 -29.13
C VAL A 897 -7.73 29.75 -29.09
N PRO A 898 -8.69 28.96 -28.55
CA PRO A 898 -8.46 27.56 -28.23
C PRO A 898 -8.37 26.66 -29.47
N GLU A 899 -9.12 26.94 -30.54
CA GLU A 899 -9.12 26.08 -31.73
C GLU A 899 -7.80 26.13 -32.50
N LEU A 900 -7.22 27.33 -32.69
CA LEU A 900 -5.90 27.48 -33.29
C LEU A 900 -4.81 26.89 -32.39
N SER A 901 -4.92 27.08 -31.06
CA SER A 901 -3.98 26.49 -30.11
C SER A 901 -3.98 24.96 -30.20
N SER A 902 -5.15 24.33 -30.22
CA SER A 902 -5.29 22.87 -30.37
C SER A 902 -4.78 22.37 -31.73
N TYR A 903 -4.96 23.15 -32.80
CA TYR A 903 -4.38 22.84 -34.11
C TYR A 903 -2.85 22.85 -34.07
N CYS A 904 -2.24 23.86 -33.45
CA CYS A 904 -0.79 23.92 -33.24
C CYS A 904 -0.28 22.77 -32.37
N GLU A 905 -0.99 22.42 -31.29
CA GLU A 905 -0.67 21.25 -30.45
C GLU A 905 -0.67 19.95 -31.26
N GLY A 906 -1.66 19.76 -32.15
CA GLY A 906 -1.68 18.64 -33.09
C GLY A 906 -0.52 18.65 -34.09
N PHE A 907 -0.12 19.83 -34.58
CA PHE A 907 1.05 20.00 -35.43
C PHE A 907 2.35 19.65 -34.71
N PHE A 908 2.47 20.05 -33.43
CA PHE A 908 3.60 19.71 -32.58
C PHE A 908 3.73 18.21 -32.40
N LEU A 909 2.66 17.52 -32.01
CA LEU A 909 2.68 16.06 -31.80
C LEU A 909 3.02 15.28 -33.08
N LYS A 910 2.48 15.72 -34.23
CA LYS A 910 2.74 15.07 -35.53
C LYS A 910 4.19 15.22 -36.00
N ASN A 911 4.82 16.35 -35.69
CA ASN A 911 6.19 16.67 -36.13
C ASN A 911 7.19 16.68 -34.97
N MET A 912 6.85 16.04 -33.85
CA MET A 912 7.61 16.16 -32.60
C MET A 912 9.05 15.68 -32.75
N MET A 913 9.26 14.67 -33.59
CA MET A 913 10.58 14.16 -33.95
C MET A 913 11.55 15.22 -34.49
N LEU A 914 11.06 16.15 -35.31
CA LEU A 914 11.88 17.21 -35.88
C LEU A 914 11.94 18.42 -34.93
N LEU A 915 10.84 18.70 -34.23
CA LEU A 915 10.74 19.87 -33.37
C LEU A 915 11.53 19.72 -32.07
N ILE A 916 11.74 18.51 -31.56
CA ILE A 916 12.49 18.29 -30.32
C ILE A 916 13.96 18.77 -30.42
N GLU A 917 14.50 18.89 -31.63
CA GLU A 917 15.84 19.42 -31.90
C GLU A 917 15.84 20.95 -32.07
N ASN A 918 14.69 21.56 -32.31
CA ASN A 918 14.55 23.00 -32.50
C ASN A 918 14.61 23.74 -31.14
N GLU A 919 15.57 24.65 -31.00
CA GLU A 919 15.79 25.42 -29.77
C GLU A 919 14.58 26.25 -29.33
N ALA A 920 13.82 26.85 -30.26
CA ALA A 920 12.62 27.62 -29.91
C ALA A 920 11.53 26.72 -29.29
N PHE A 921 11.40 25.48 -29.79
CA PHE A 921 10.45 24.51 -29.24
C PHE A 921 10.94 23.90 -27.93
N LYS A 922 12.24 23.62 -27.79
CA LYS A 922 12.83 23.20 -26.49
C LYS A 922 12.60 24.26 -25.42
N GLN A 923 12.80 25.53 -25.74
CA GLN A 923 12.51 26.63 -24.81
C GLN A 923 11.04 26.62 -24.42
N LEU A 924 10.11 26.47 -25.37
CA LEU A 924 8.68 26.36 -25.07
C LEU A 924 8.33 25.19 -24.12
N LEU A 925 9.03 24.05 -24.23
CA LEU A 925 8.76 22.86 -23.42
C LEU A 925 9.39 22.93 -22.00
N TYR A 926 10.57 23.54 -21.86
CA TYR A 926 11.37 23.48 -20.64
C TYR A 926 11.51 24.82 -19.90
N ASP A 927 10.97 25.93 -20.42
CA ASP A 927 11.06 27.23 -19.76
C ASP A 927 10.27 27.24 -18.44
N LYS A 928 10.99 27.51 -17.35
CA LYS A 928 10.45 27.60 -15.99
C LYS A 928 9.61 28.86 -15.77
N ASN A 929 9.74 29.87 -16.63
CA ASN A 929 9.00 31.13 -16.49
C ASN A 929 7.49 30.98 -16.78
N CYS A 930 7.06 29.88 -17.41
CA CYS A 930 5.64 29.59 -17.70
C CYS A 930 4.77 29.40 -16.45
N GLU A 931 5.34 29.15 -15.27
CA GLU A 931 4.57 29.09 -14.01
C GLU A 931 3.92 30.45 -13.66
N THR A 932 4.50 31.56 -14.12
CA THR A 932 3.94 32.91 -13.92
C THR A 932 2.86 33.29 -14.93
N THR A 933 2.83 32.65 -16.10
CA THR A 933 1.85 32.92 -17.18
C THR A 933 0.66 31.97 -17.19
N GLY A 934 0.69 30.92 -16.35
CA GLY A 934 -0.38 29.92 -16.24
C GLY A 934 -0.50 29.01 -17.46
N GLN A 935 0.53 28.90 -18.29
CA GLN A 935 0.53 28.09 -19.52
C GLN A 935 1.20 26.72 -19.28
N ASP A 936 0.41 25.65 -19.23
CA ASP A 936 0.89 24.27 -19.11
C ASP A 936 0.94 23.59 -20.50
N VAL A 937 2.00 23.87 -21.26
CA VAL A 937 2.17 23.35 -22.64
C VAL A 937 2.21 21.83 -22.66
N LEU A 938 2.87 21.20 -21.70
CA LEU A 938 2.96 19.74 -21.61
C LEU A 938 1.58 19.12 -21.31
N GLY A 939 0.82 19.70 -20.39
CA GLY A 939 -0.55 19.27 -20.10
C GLY A 939 -1.51 19.46 -21.30
N ASP A 940 -1.31 20.51 -22.10
CA ASP A 940 -2.08 20.75 -23.32
C ASP A 940 -1.75 19.72 -24.42
N LEU A 941 -0.46 19.44 -24.66
CA LEU A 941 -0.01 18.38 -25.56
C LEU A 941 -0.55 17.01 -25.14
N GLN A 942 -0.48 16.69 -23.84
CA GLN A 942 -1.01 15.45 -23.28
C GLN A 942 -2.51 15.31 -23.55
N ARG A 943 -3.29 16.39 -23.33
CA ARG A 943 -4.75 16.38 -23.56
C ARG A 943 -5.10 16.21 -25.03
N THR A 944 -4.36 16.87 -25.92
CA THR A 944 -4.56 16.78 -27.37
C THR A 944 -4.21 15.38 -27.89
N LEU A 945 -3.12 14.77 -27.40
CA LEU A 945 -2.76 13.39 -27.74
C LEU A 945 -3.78 12.38 -27.19
N ALA A 946 -4.22 12.53 -25.94
CA ALA A 946 -5.25 11.69 -25.33
C ALA A 946 -6.55 11.69 -26.13
N THR A 947 -7.04 12.87 -26.52
CA THR A 947 -8.25 13.04 -27.34
C THR A 947 -8.09 12.36 -28.69
N ARG A 948 -6.89 12.46 -29.29
CA ARG A 948 -6.58 11.85 -30.58
C ARG A 948 -6.60 10.32 -30.51
N ILE A 949 -5.93 9.73 -29.52
CA ILE A 949 -5.91 8.27 -29.31
C ILE A 949 -7.33 7.75 -29.06
N GLN A 950 -8.10 8.44 -28.21
CA GLN A 950 -9.50 8.07 -27.96
C GLN A 950 -10.36 8.09 -29.23
N SER A 951 -10.14 9.08 -30.11
CA SER A 951 -10.90 9.21 -31.35
C SER A 951 -10.56 8.16 -32.41
N ILE A 952 -9.33 7.65 -32.43
CA ILE A 952 -8.83 6.72 -33.47
C ILE A 952 -8.90 5.27 -33.00
N HIS A 953 -8.37 4.98 -31.81
CA HIS A 953 -8.11 3.60 -31.36
C HIS A 953 -9.18 3.06 -30.40
N LEU A 954 -9.85 3.92 -29.62
CA LEU A 954 -10.79 3.50 -28.57
C LEU A 954 -12.28 3.70 -28.93
N SER A 955 -12.58 4.30 -30.08
CA SER A 955 -13.92 4.61 -30.56
C SER A 955 -14.63 3.41 -31.22
N SER A 956 -14.63 2.24 -30.57
CA SER A 956 -15.42 1.07 -30.97
C SER A 956 -16.88 1.13 -30.45
N SER A 957 -17.57 2.25 -30.66
CA SER A 957 -19.03 2.28 -30.58
C SER A 957 -19.65 2.87 -31.83
N LYS A 958 -19.92 1.97 -32.79
CA LYS A 958 -20.81 2.08 -33.95
C LYS A 958 -20.48 3.18 -34.98
N GLY A 959 -19.84 2.76 -36.06
CA GLY A 959 -20.28 3.11 -37.42
C GLY A 959 -20.42 4.60 -37.75
N SER A 960 -19.46 5.43 -37.37
CA SER A 960 -19.26 6.71 -38.04
C SER A 960 -17.84 6.75 -38.59
N VAL A 961 -17.75 6.48 -39.88
CA VAL A 961 -16.66 6.91 -40.74
C VAL A 961 -16.38 8.39 -40.44
N VAL A 962 -15.10 8.72 -40.20
CA VAL A 962 -14.58 10.09 -40.32
C VAL A 962 -13.91 10.23 -41.66
#